data_AF-A0A9W8EA17-F1
#
_entry.id   AF-A0A9W8EA17-F1
#
_cell.length_a   1.000
_cell.length_b   1.000
_cell.length_c   1.000
_cell.angle_alpha   90.00
_cell.angle_beta   90.00
_cell.angle_gamma   90.00
#
_symmetry.space_group_name_H-M   'P 1'
#
loop_
_entity.id
_entity.type
_entity.pdbx_description
1 polymer ?
#
loop_
_entity_poly.entity_id
_entity_poly.type
_entity_poly.pdbx_seq_one_letter_code
_entity_poly.pdbx_strand_id
1 'polypeptide(L)'
;MFAGQDVNATFPVSIVAGCPQLVPASSDPTGSFFLDTDNTQNNVVFPFTHTAGRNGMSNKLRDDQFFFKYAVPGMKRMKKGDLVWKRDWIDHQREKNGFRWRVINDEVYNLDQYFLTQENHDASSATSTGFSYAFLDKRVESLFSADTTTPTDVTEFWDTKIPNSVKKANYQCLRNMFYMGKIDTREDFNCLFPYYLLLASSILLVAVIAIKFLAALQLSSKRKPQDHDKFVICQVPCYTEGEEGLRRTIDSLAGLQYDDKHKLIFLVADGNIIGSGNDRPTPRIVLDILGVDPKYDPEPLSFRSVGDGAKQHNMAKVYSGLYEFEGHVVPYIVVVKVGKPTERSRPGNRGKRDSQVVLLNFLNRVHFDTEMSPLELEVYHQMKNVIGVHPSLYEYIFMVDADTEVLPDALNRLVSCTVHDSRVVGICGETRLSNEDLSLTTMIQVYEYFISHHMAKAFESLFGSVTCLPGCFCMYRIRSTRGQPLIIHQNIIEAYSENRVDTLHKKNLLSLGEDRYLTTLIMKYFPSYKMKFTPDAISQTVAPDKWSILLSQRRRWINSTVHNLVELMFLPELCGFCCFSMRFIVFLDLFGTLAMPVTIAYLGYLLYLGISGTSDVGYVSLILIAAVYGLQALIFLIKRQWQHIGWMIIYLLATPLFSFFLPVYSFWHFDDFSWGNTRVVVGDNKKHLYITDEGKFDPKVIPLKKWAQHEQEMWEMQSNGSMDS
;
A
#
# COMPACT_ATOMS: atom_id res chain seq x y z
N MET A 1 40.16 31.09 26.55
CA MET A 1 38.86 30.71 25.95
C MET A 1 38.12 29.94 27.03
N PHE A 2 37.06 30.51 27.62
CA PHE A 2 36.36 29.98 28.81
C PHE A 2 35.21 29.00 28.47
N ALA A 3 35.13 28.55 27.22
CA ALA A 3 34.02 27.72 26.75
C ALA A 3 34.11 26.32 27.37
N GLY A 4 33.06 25.92 28.10
CA GLY A 4 32.94 24.57 28.68
C GLY A 4 33.64 24.37 30.03
N GLN A 5 34.15 25.42 30.67
CA GLN A 5 34.74 25.35 32.02
C GLN A 5 33.77 25.90 33.08
N ASP A 6 33.78 25.31 34.28
CA ASP A 6 33.08 25.86 35.44
C ASP A 6 33.82 27.10 35.95
N VAL A 7 33.12 28.23 36.01
CA VAL A 7 33.63 29.52 36.44
C VAL A 7 32.91 30.04 37.69
N ASN A 8 32.10 29.21 38.36
CA ASN A 8 31.30 29.61 39.52
C ASN A 8 32.20 30.13 40.66
N ALA A 9 33.33 29.48 40.91
CA ALA A 9 34.31 29.90 41.90
C ALA A 9 34.93 31.29 41.60
N THR A 10 34.92 31.73 40.34
CA THR A 10 35.44 33.04 39.92
C THR A 10 34.46 34.17 40.21
N PHE A 11 33.18 33.86 40.42
CA PHE A 11 32.13 34.82 40.73
C PHE A 11 31.37 34.40 42.00
N PRO A 12 32.03 34.44 43.18
CA PRO A 12 31.38 34.02 44.42
C PRO A 12 30.17 34.91 44.72
N VAL A 13 29.05 34.27 45.04
CA VAL A 13 27.79 34.92 45.40
C VAL A 13 27.73 35.00 46.93
N SER A 14 27.51 36.19 47.49
CA SER A 14 27.31 36.35 48.93
C SER A 14 25.97 35.74 49.36
N ILE A 15 25.89 35.27 50.60
CA ILE A 15 24.68 34.63 51.15
C ILE A 15 23.49 35.61 51.10
N VAL A 16 23.73 36.89 51.41
CA VAL A 16 22.73 37.96 51.33
C VAL A 16 22.22 38.13 49.89
N ALA A 17 23.11 38.09 48.90
CA ALA A 17 22.73 38.29 47.52
C ALA A 17 21.99 37.08 46.93
N GLY A 18 22.41 35.87 47.29
CA GLY A 18 21.80 34.62 46.85
C GLY A 18 20.45 34.34 47.52
N CYS A 19 20.32 34.66 48.81
CA CYS A 19 19.18 34.29 49.65
C CYS A 19 18.52 35.50 50.36
N PRO A 20 18.15 36.58 49.65
CA PRO A 20 17.76 37.86 50.25
C PRO A 20 16.48 37.81 51.10
N GLN A 21 15.61 36.81 50.89
CA GLN A 21 14.39 36.61 51.67
C GLN A 21 14.61 35.80 52.96
N LEU A 22 15.75 35.11 53.07
CA LEU A 22 16.13 34.31 54.25
C LEU A 22 17.17 35.05 55.09
N VAL A 23 18.09 35.76 54.43
CA VAL A 23 19.14 36.55 55.07
C VAL A 23 19.03 38.00 54.57
N PRO A 24 18.45 38.91 55.37
CA PRO A 24 18.35 40.32 54.99
C PRO A 24 19.72 40.99 55.00
N ALA A 25 19.90 42.03 54.18
CA ALA A 25 21.17 42.75 54.08
C ALA A 25 21.64 43.39 55.40
N SER A 26 20.73 43.64 56.33
CA SER A 26 21.06 44.12 57.69
C SER A 26 21.89 43.12 58.51
N SER A 27 21.84 41.84 58.16
CA SER A 27 22.57 40.78 58.86
C SER A 27 24.06 40.76 58.53
N ASP A 28 24.48 41.32 57.38
CA ASP A 28 25.88 41.36 56.94
C ASP A 28 26.36 42.80 56.65
N PRO A 29 26.51 43.65 57.68
CA PRO A 29 26.92 45.04 57.52
C PRO A 29 28.35 45.20 56.94
N THR A 30 29.14 44.13 56.94
CA THR A 30 30.52 44.08 56.44
C THR A 30 30.64 43.47 55.04
N GLY A 31 29.59 42.83 54.51
CA GLY A 31 29.61 42.18 53.19
C GLY A 31 30.55 40.97 53.14
N SER A 32 30.64 40.23 54.25
CA SER A 32 31.60 39.15 54.49
C SER A 32 30.97 37.76 54.49
N PHE A 33 29.66 37.62 54.34
CA PHE A 33 28.98 36.34 54.42
C PHE A 33 29.03 35.60 53.08
N PHE A 34 30.00 34.69 52.98
CA PHE A 34 30.16 33.72 51.90
C PHE A 34 30.14 32.30 52.47
N LEU A 35 29.86 31.32 51.62
CA LEU A 35 30.05 29.92 51.96
C LEU A 35 31.54 29.60 52.00
N ASP A 36 31.92 28.71 52.91
CA ASP A 36 33.27 28.18 52.96
C ASP A 36 33.57 27.36 51.69
N THR A 37 34.76 27.56 51.15
CA THR A 37 35.25 26.77 50.03
C THR A 37 35.87 25.47 50.56
N ASP A 38 35.39 24.34 50.07
CA ASP A 38 35.99 23.04 50.38
C ASP A 38 37.44 22.99 49.83
N ASN A 39 38.41 22.74 50.70
CA ASN A 39 39.83 22.60 50.34
C ASN A 39 40.08 21.44 49.34
N THR A 40 39.10 20.55 49.12
CA THR A 40 39.17 19.48 48.11
C THR A 40 38.76 19.93 46.70
N GLN A 41 38.14 21.11 46.53
CA GLN A 41 37.88 21.74 45.24
C GLN A 41 38.77 22.97 45.01
N ASN A 42 40.08 22.81 45.20
CA ASN A 42 41.11 23.78 44.79
C ASN A 42 41.25 23.89 43.26
N ASN A 43 40.14 23.98 42.54
CA ASN A 43 40.08 24.37 41.14
C ASN A 43 39.81 25.88 41.05
N VAL A 44 40.70 26.68 41.64
CA VAL A 44 40.92 28.04 41.16
C VAL A 44 41.58 27.90 39.79
N VAL A 45 40.80 27.54 38.77
CA VAL A 45 41.27 27.38 37.38
C VAL A 45 41.73 28.73 36.83
N PHE A 46 41.30 29.83 37.46
CA PHE A 46 41.54 31.19 37.00
C PHE A 46 42.20 32.05 38.08
N PRO A 47 43.21 32.87 37.73
CA PRO A 47 43.99 33.67 38.69
C PRO A 47 43.24 34.88 39.24
N PHE A 48 41.92 34.95 39.08
CA PHE A 48 41.10 36.09 39.48
C PHE A 48 39.79 35.61 40.11
N THR A 49 39.35 36.34 41.14
CA THR A 49 38.07 36.14 41.82
C THR A 49 37.37 37.49 41.93
N HIS A 50 36.11 37.55 41.49
CA HIS A 50 35.30 38.76 41.48
C HIS A 50 34.35 38.80 42.67
N THR A 51 34.92 38.96 43.87
CA THR A 51 34.14 39.06 45.10
C THR A 51 33.36 40.39 45.15
N ALA A 52 32.04 40.28 45.24
CA ALA A 52 31.14 41.41 45.41
C ALA A 52 31.10 41.87 46.88
N GLY A 53 30.93 43.16 47.12
CA GLY A 53 30.79 43.70 48.48
C GLY A 53 31.58 44.99 48.72
N ARG A 54 31.55 45.48 49.96
CA ARG A 54 32.10 46.80 50.34
C ARG A 54 33.59 46.99 50.00
N ASN A 55 34.36 45.90 49.95
CA ASN A 55 35.79 45.87 49.60
C ASN A 55 36.06 45.65 48.09
N GLY A 56 35.03 45.71 47.24
CA GLY A 56 35.16 45.54 45.80
C GLY A 56 36.07 46.59 45.15
N MET A 57 36.98 46.14 44.29
CA MET A 57 37.98 46.99 43.61
C MET A 57 37.38 47.98 42.60
N SER A 58 36.10 47.86 42.24
CA SER A 58 35.41 48.76 41.30
C SER A 58 34.00 49.12 41.79
N ASN A 59 33.43 50.22 41.28
CA ASN A 59 32.07 50.64 41.60
C ASN A 59 31.01 49.56 41.30
N LYS A 60 31.25 48.68 40.31
CA LYS A 60 30.37 47.55 40.01
C LYS A 60 30.52 46.42 41.02
N LEU A 61 31.76 46.12 41.46
CA LEU A 61 32.03 45.08 42.46
C LEU A 61 31.59 45.49 43.87
N ARG A 62 31.37 46.78 44.13
CA ARG A 62 30.77 47.28 45.38
C ARG A 62 29.27 47.06 45.48
N ASP A 63 28.62 46.67 44.38
CA ASP A 63 27.20 46.32 44.35
C ASP A 63 27.06 44.85 44.82
N ASP A 64 26.40 44.61 45.95
CA ASP A 64 26.22 43.24 46.48
C ASP A 64 25.46 42.33 45.49
N GLN A 65 24.69 42.91 44.57
CA GLN A 65 23.99 42.20 43.50
C GLN A 65 24.83 42.06 42.22
N PHE A 66 26.16 42.20 42.30
CA PHE A 66 27.04 42.23 41.14
C PHE A 66 26.83 41.05 40.19
N PHE A 67 26.73 39.83 40.74
CA PHE A 67 26.55 38.60 39.97
C PHE A 67 25.28 38.65 39.12
N PHE A 68 24.13 38.94 39.74
CA PHE A 68 22.84 38.94 39.05
C PHE A 68 22.65 40.15 38.13
N LYS A 69 23.18 41.32 38.49
CA LYS A 69 22.96 42.59 37.78
C LYS A 69 23.95 42.85 36.64
N TYR A 70 25.18 42.35 36.75
CA TYR A 70 26.23 42.60 35.74
C TYR A 70 26.83 41.32 35.16
N ALA A 71 27.17 40.33 35.97
CA ALA A 71 27.82 39.10 35.47
C ALA A 71 26.85 38.26 34.61
N VAL A 72 25.67 37.93 35.13
CA VAL A 72 24.65 37.13 34.41
C VAL A 72 24.22 37.79 33.08
N PRO A 73 23.88 39.09 33.02
CA PRO A 73 23.55 39.75 31.75
C PRO A 73 24.72 39.80 30.77
N GLY A 74 25.96 39.97 31.25
CA GLY A 74 27.16 39.86 30.42
C GLY A 74 27.29 38.47 29.80
N MET A 75 27.08 37.42 30.59
CA MET A 75 27.13 36.03 30.14
C MET A 75 25.97 35.65 29.21
N LYS A 76 24.82 36.34 29.26
CA LYS A 76 23.68 36.10 28.35
C LYS A 76 23.99 36.36 26.87
N ARG A 77 25.08 37.07 26.56
CA ARG A 77 25.50 37.35 25.17
C ARG A 77 26.27 36.19 24.50
N MET A 78 26.59 35.12 25.23
CA MET A 78 27.32 33.95 24.73
C MET A 78 26.37 32.81 24.31
N LYS A 79 26.82 31.88 23.44
CA LYS A 79 26.06 30.67 23.05
C LYS A 79 25.91 29.75 24.26
N LYS A 80 24.69 29.31 24.60
CA LYS A 80 24.39 28.52 25.80
C LYS A 80 23.71 27.18 25.49
N GLY A 81 23.99 26.19 26.32
CA GLY A 81 23.19 24.99 26.54
C GLY A 81 23.02 24.77 28.05
N ASP A 82 21.99 24.05 28.46
CA ASP A 82 21.83 23.67 29.87
C ASP A 82 22.87 22.60 30.24
N LEU A 83 23.49 22.73 31.41
CA LEU A 83 24.29 21.66 31.99
C LEU A 83 23.33 20.58 32.49
N VAL A 84 23.52 19.34 32.03
CA VAL A 84 22.66 18.20 32.37
C VAL A 84 23.46 17.07 33.00
N TRP A 85 22.84 16.35 33.92
CA TRP A 85 23.42 15.23 34.66
C TRP A 85 22.56 13.98 34.48
N LYS A 86 23.21 12.84 34.26
CA LYS A 86 22.52 11.54 34.25
C LYS A 86 22.03 11.20 35.66
N ARG A 87 20.82 10.66 35.79
CA ARG A 87 20.23 10.27 37.08
C ARG A 87 21.14 9.28 37.84
N ASP A 88 21.62 8.25 37.15
CA ASP A 88 22.57 7.26 37.69
C ASP A 88 23.86 7.89 38.22
N TRP A 89 24.33 8.97 37.59
CA TRP A 89 25.53 9.66 38.05
C TRP A 89 25.25 10.44 39.35
N ILE A 90 24.10 11.09 39.45
CA ILE A 90 23.68 11.78 40.69
C ILE A 90 23.50 10.76 41.83
N ASP A 91 22.92 9.61 41.51
CA ASP A 91 22.75 8.50 42.46
C ASP A 91 24.09 7.99 42.95
N HIS A 92 25.05 7.82 42.05
CA HIS A 92 26.41 7.46 42.39
C HIS A 92 27.08 8.50 43.31
N GLN A 93 26.93 9.79 43.02
CA GLN A 93 27.48 10.86 43.88
C GLN A 93 26.86 10.83 45.28
N ARG A 94 25.56 10.60 45.39
CA ARG A 94 24.87 10.53 46.70
C ARG A 94 25.25 9.27 47.48
N GLU A 95 25.08 8.11 46.86
CA GLU A 95 25.12 6.82 47.57
C GLU A 95 26.54 6.34 47.82
N LYS A 96 27.47 6.63 46.91
CA LYS A 96 28.86 6.16 47.04
C LYS A 96 29.81 7.23 47.57
N ASN A 97 29.66 8.47 47.11
CA ASN A 97 30.56 9.55 47.51
C ASN A 97 30.02 10.36 48.69
N GLY A 98 28.78 10.11 49.13
CA GLY A 98 28.18 10.78 50.28
C GLY A 98 27.81 12.24 50.04
N PHE A 99 27.81 12.69 48.78
CA PHE A 99 27.50 14.07 48.45
C PHE A 99 26.00 14.37 48.61
N ARG A 100 25.69 15.57 49.08
CA ARG A 100 24.34 16.04 49.42
C ARG A 100 23.64 16.62 48.19
N TRP A 101 23.55 15.81 47.12
CA TRP A 101 22.89 16.17 45.87
C TRP A 101 21.43 15.71 45.88
N ARG A 102 20.51 16.57 45.45
CA ARG A 102 19.09 16.22 45.25
C ARG A 102 18.51 16.88 44.01
N VAL A 103 17.40 16.33 43.55
CA VAL A 103 16.62 16.85 42.42
C VAL A 103 15.28 17.37 42.93
N ILE A 104 14.93 18.58 42.50
CA ILE A 104 13.62 19.20 42.72
C ILE A 104 13.16 19.76 41.36
N ASN A 105 12.00 19.33 40.85
CA ASN A 105 11.43 19.80 39.58
C ASN A 105 12.43 19.70 38.40
N ASP A 106 13.06 18.55 38.22
CA ASP A 106 14.09 18.27 37.20
C ASP A 106 15.39 19.11 37.31
N GLU A 107 15.52 19.94 38.35
CA GLU A 107 16.72 20.74 38.64
C GLU A 107 17.56 20.07 39.72
N VAL A 108 18.88 20.04 39.52
CA VAL A 108 19.86 19.37 40.39
C VAL A 108 20.49 20.40 41.31
N TYR A 109 20.54 20.09 42.60
CA TYR A 109 21.06 20.96 43.65
C TYR A 109 22.14 20.26 44.48
N ASN A 110 23.19 20.98 44.87
CA ASN A 110 24.25 20.49 45.75
C ASN A 110 24.39 21.39 47.00
N LEU A 111 24.18 20.83 48.20
CA LEU A 111 24.29 21.54 49.48
C LEU A 111 25.57 21.19 50.28
N ASP A 112 26.56 20.51 49.69
CA ASP A 112 27.79 20.13 50.40
C ASP A 112 28.47 21.34 51.07
N GLN A 113 28.64 22.44 50.33
CA GLN A 113 29.23 23.68 50.85
C GLN A 113 28.38 24.33 51.95
N TYR A 114 27.04 24.22 51.87
CA TYR A 114 26.15 24.75 52.90
C TYR A 114 26.41 24.10 54.25
N PHE A 115 26.35 22.77 54.27
CA PHE A 115 26.55 22.01 55.50
C PHE A 115 28.00 22.04 55.98
N LEU A 116 28.98 22.08 55.09
CA LEU A 116 30.39 22.30 55.47
C LEU A 116 30.57 23.64 56.20
N THR A 117 30.00 24.71 55.65
CA THR A 117 30.03 26.05 56.28
C THR A 117 29.31 26.02 57.62
N GLN A 118 28.16 25.36 57.70
CA GLN A 118 27.44 25.20 58.97
C GLN A 118 28.31 24.46 60.00
N GLU A 119 28.93 23.34 59.65
CA GLU A 119 29.78 22.54 60.55
C GLU A 119 31.02 23.34 61.04
N ASN A 120 31.68 24.09 60.16
CA ASN A 120 32.85 24.91 60.50
C ASN A 120 32.53 26.07 61.45
N HIS A 121 31.38 26.72 61.25
CA HIS A 121 30.97 27.91 61.99
C HIS A 121 30.06 27.59 63.20
N ASP A 122 29.47 26.40 63.30
CA ASP A 122 28.76 25.92 64.52
C ASP A 122 29.74 25.37 65.58
N ALA A 123 30.92 24.86 65.19
CA ALA A 123 31.95 24.37 66.12
C ALA A 123 32.74 25.50 66.82
N SER A 124 32.69 26.71 66.28
CA SER A 124 33.36 27.90 66.81
C SER A 124 32.34 28.81 67.49
N SER A 125 32.22 28.65 68.81
CA SER A 125 31.44 29.50 69.71
C SER A 125 31.44 30.99 69.32
N ALA A 126 30.23 31.53 69.09
CA ALA A 126 29.89 32.95 69.10
C ALA A 126 30.83 33.87 68.27
N THR A 127 30.62 33.92 66.95
CA THR A 127 30.99 35.12 66.20
C THR A 127 30.25 36.32 66.78
N SER A 128 30.97 37.42 67.01
CA SER A 128 30.51 38.67 67.61
C SER A 128 29.42 39.42 66.81
N THR A 129 28.86 38.79 65.77
CA THR A 129 27.85 39.31 64.85
C THR A 129 26.47 38.65 65.00
N GLY A 130 26.34 37.54 65.76
CA GLY A 130 25.04 36.90 66.06
C GLY A 130 24.31 36.26 64.87
N PHE A 131 25.00 36.06 63.73
CA PHE A 131 24.43 35.43 62.54
C PHE A 131 24.61 33.90 62.58
N SER A 132 23.55 33.16 62.24
CA SER A 132 23.59 31.70 62.09
C SER A 132 23.68 31.33 60.61
N TYR A 133 24.65 30.49 60.28
CA TYR A 133 24.81 29.93 58.93
C TYR A 133 23.75 28.87 58.59
N ALA A 134 22.91 28.46 59.57
CA ALA A 134 21.74 27.62 59.37
C ALA A 134 20.51 28.46 58.92
N PHE A 135 20.58 29.03 57.72
CA PHE A 135 19.56 29.97 57.20
C PHE A 135 18.47 29.32 56.34
N LEU A 136 18.61 28.06 55.94
CA LEU A 136 17.55 27.32 55.25
C LEU A 136 16.50 26.82 56.25
N ASP A 137 15.27 26.61 55.80
CA ASP A 137 14.24 26.00 56.67
C ASP A 137 14.66 24.55 57.02
N LYS A 138 14.56 24.16 58.29
CA LYS A 138 14.97 22.81 58.76
C LYS A 138 14.34 21.66 57.96
N ARG A 139 13.14 21.85 57.40
CA ARG A 139 12.52 20.84 56.51
C ARG A 139 13.25 20.73 55.19
N VAL A 140 13.73 21.85 54.63
CA VAL A 140 14.58 21.86 53.43
C VAL A 140 15.91 21.17 53.74
N GLU A 141 16.57 21.52 54.84
CA GLU A 141 17.82 20.89 55.27
C GLU A 141 17.67 19.37 55.39
N SER A 142 16.56 18.90 55.97
CA SER A 142 16.30 17.46 56.13
C SER A 142 16.23 16.69 54.81
N LEU A 143 15.77 17.32 53.71
CA LEU A 143 15.72 16.69 52.39
C LEU A 143 17.12 16.44 51.81
N PHE A 144 18.10 17.26 52.20
CA PHE A 144 19.49 17.20 51.75
C PHE A 144 20.44 16.59 52.79
N SER A 145 19.88 15.96 53.83
CA SER A 145 20.68 15.21 54.80
C SER A 145 21.50 14.11 54.10
N ALA A 146 22.62 13.69 54.71
CA ALA A 146 23.48 12.63 54.16
C ALA A 146 22.84 11.23 54.25
N ASP A 147 21.55 11.15 54.54
CA ASP A 147 20.79 9.91 54.59
C ASP A 147 20.58 9.33 53.18
N THR A 148 20.87 8.04 53.03
CA THR A 148 20.71 7.28 51.79
C THR A 148 19.27 6.75 51.61
N THR A 149 18.41 6.83 52.64
CA THR A 149 17.02 6.35 52.56
C THR A 149 16.08 7.31 51.83
N THR A 150 16.43 8.59 51.74
CA THR A 150 15.67 9.58 50.98
C THR A 150 16.01 9.45 49.49
N PRO A 151 15.01 9.36 48.58
CA PRO A 151 15.29 9.26 47.15
C PRO A 151 16.00 10.51 46.63
N THR A 152 16.74 10.35 45.54
CA THR A 152 17.42 11.41 44.78
C THR A 152 16.49 12.57 44.44
N ASP A 153 15.31 12.19 43.96
CA ASP A 153 14.28 13.08 43.50
C ASP A 153 13.32 13.32 44.67
N VAL A 154 13.44 14.51 45.23
CA VAL A 154 12.65 14.94 46.39
C VAL A 154 11.52 15.86 45.97
N THR A 155 11.16 15.90 44.68
CA THR A 155 10.10 16.78 44.16
C THR A 155 8.77 16.54 44.87
N GLU A 156 8.37 15.29 45.08
CA GLU A 156 7.14 14.97 45.81
C GLU A 156 7.18 15.45 47.26
N PHE A 157 8.32 15.26 47.95
CA PHE A 157 8.50 15.76 49.32
C PHE A 157 8.54 17.28 49.37
N TRP A 158 9.14 17.93 48.37
CA TRP A 158 9.18 19.36 48.21
C TRP A 158 7.79 19.96 48.01
N ASP A 159 6.92 19.26 47.28
CA ASP A 159 5.56 19.70 47.02
C ASP A 159 4.60 19.43 48.19
N THR A 160 4.80 18.35 48.92
CA THR A 160 3.87 17.92 49.98
C THR A 160 4.27 18.37 51.38
N LYS A 161 5.57 18.37 51.73
CA LYS A 161 6.05 18.61 53.10
C LYS A 161 6.51 20.04 53.38
N ILE A 162 6.77 20.85 52.34
CA ILE A 162 7.23 22.23 52.51
C ILE A 162 6.03 23.19 52.30
N PRO A 163 5.66 24.00 53.32
CA PRO A 163 4.57 24.96 53.18
C PRO A 163 4.84 26.03 52.13
N ASN A 164 3.79 26.42 51.40
CA ASN A 164 3.85 27.46 50.37
C ASN A 164 4.41 28.81 50.88
N SER A 165 4.23 29.14 52.17
CA SER A 165 4.76 30.36 52.79
C SER A 165 6.29 30.43 52.83
N VAL A 166 6.96 29.28 52.87
CA VAL A 166 8.44 29.17 53.02
C VAL A 166 9.10 28.66 51.73
N LYS A 167 8.33 27.96 50.90
CA LYS A 167 8.76 27.33 49.63
C LYS A 167 9.42 28.32 48.67
N LYS A 168 8.84 29.51 48.48
CA LYS A 168 9.34 30.51 47.52
C LYS A 168 10.73 31.04 47.90
N ALA A 169 10.92 31.42 49.17
CA ALA A 169 12.18 31.98 49.66
C ALA A 169 13.32 30.95 49.61
N ASN A 170 13.03 29.70 50.01
CA ASN A 170 14.01 28.61 49.98
C ASN A 170 14.32 28.16 48.55
N TYR A 171 13.32 28.01 47.68
CA TYR A 171 13.55 27.65 46.28
C TYR A 171 14.43 28.69 45.55
N GLN A 172 14.18 29.98 45.79
CA GLN A 172 14.98 31.04 45.19
C GLN A 172 16.43 31.00 45.69
N CYS A 173 16.63 30.76 46.99
CA CYS A 173 17.95 30.58 47.59
C CYS A 173 18.69 29.37 47.00
N LEU A 174 18.01 28.21 46.92
CA LEU A 174 18.50 26.99 46.28
C LEU A 174 18.95 27.23 44.83
N ARG A 175 18.11 27.90 44.04
CA ARG A 175 18.39 28.18 42.63
C ARG A 175 19.54 29.16 42.43
N ASN A 176 19.72 30.10 43.34
CA ASN A 176 20.72 31.15 43.23
C ASN A 176 22.12 30.70 43.67
N MET A 177 22.21 29.82 44.68
CA MET A 177 23.49 29.44 45.29
C MET A 177 23.90 27.99 45.08
N PHE A 178 22.94 27.08 44.94
CA PHE A 178 23.17 25.63 45.03
C PHE A 178 22.80 24.87 43.75
N TYR A 179 22.40 25.56 42.69
CA TYR A 179 21.97 24.96 41.43
C TYR A 179 23.16 24.43 40.61
N MET A 180 23.09 23.15 40.23
CA MET A 180 24.14 22.43 39.51
C MET A 180 23.77 22.05 38.07
N GLY A 181 22.50 22.17 37.66
CA GLY A 181 22.04 21.81 36.31
C GLY A 181 20.66 21.16 36.30
N LYS A 182 20.35 20.44 35.22
CA LYS A 182 19.10 19.67 35.06
C LYS A 182 19.35 18.17 34.94
N ILE A 183 18.31 17.35 35.09
CA ILE A 183 18.37 15.93 34.72
C ILE A 183 18.48 15.79 33.19
N ASP A 184 19.34 14.87 32.74
CA ASP A 184 19.40 14.44 31.35
C ASP A 184 18.30 13.40 31.02
N THR A 185 17.27 13.83 30.29
CA THR A 185 16.11 13.00 29.91
C THR A 185 16.24 12.37 28.53
N ARG A 186 17.39 12.51 27.85
CA ARG A 186 17.56 12.03 26.46
C ARG A 186 17.54 10.51 26.34
N GLU A 187 17.93 9.80 27.39
CA GLU A 187 17.94 8.34 27.46
C GLU A 187 16.65 7.76 28.09
N ASP A 188 15.67 8.61 28.42
CA ASP A 188 14.42 8.15 28.99
C ASP A 188 13.59 7.37 27.97
N PHE A 189 12.79 6.41 28.46
CA PHE A 189 11.90 5.61 27.63
C PHE A 189 11.00 6.47 26.73
N ASN A 190 10.48 7.60 27.22
CA ASN A 190 9.61 8.48 26.42
C ASN A 190 10.34 9.10 25.22
N CYS A 191 11.64 9.35 25.34
CA CYS A 191 12.49 9.89 24.27
C CYS A 191 12.97 8.78 23.33
N LEU A 192 13.32 7.62 23.87
CA LEU A 192 13.84 6.48 23.10
C LEU A 192 12.74 5.63 22.43
N PHE A 193 11.52 5.62 22.96
CA PHE A 193 10.42 4.81 22.42
C PHE A 193 10.10 5.13 20.95
N PRO A 194 9.92 6.41 20.54
CA PRO A 194 9.71 6.74 19.14
C PRO A 194 10.88 6.28 18.25
N TYR A 195 12.11 6.41 18.74
CA TYR A 195 13.31 5.98 18.03
C TYR A 195 13.31 4.45 17.80
N TYR A 196 13.10 3.65 18.85
CA TYR A 196 13.05 2.19 18.72
C TYR A 196 11.85 1.70 17.93
N LEU A 197 10.70 2.38 18.04
CA LEU A 197 9.50 2.08 17.24
C LEU A 197 9.76 2.30 15.74
N LEU A 198 10.38 3.44 15.38
CA LEU A 198 10.76 3.74 14.00
C LEU A 198 11.84 2.78 13.48
N LEU A 199 12.81 2.40 14.32
CA LEU A 199 13.84 1.43 13.97
C LEU A 199 13.23 0.05 13.72
N ALA A 200 12.38 -0.45 14.62
CA ALA A 200 11.71 -1.73 14.46
C ALA A 200 10.84 -1.76 13.19
N SER A 201 10.09 -0.67 12.93
CA SER A 201 9.27 -0.53 11.72
C SER A 201 10.13 -0.54 10.45
N SER A 202 11.29 0.12 10.49
CA SER A 202 12.25 0.19 9.38
C SER A 202 12.89 -1.17 9.10
N ILE A 203 13.28 -1.92 10.14
CA ILE A 203 13.81 -3.29 10.02
C ILE A 203 12.76 -4.20 9.39
N LEU A 204 11.51 -4.12 9.83
CA LEU A 204 10.41 -4.91 9.28
C LEU A 204 10.19 -4.61 7.79
N LEU A 205 10.19 -3.33 7.41
CA LEU A 205 10.03 -2.90 6.02
C LEU A 205 11.19 -3.39 5.13
N VAL A 206 12.44 -3.26 5.60
CA VAL A 206 13.63 -3.78 4.91
C VAL A 206 13.55 -5.30 4.74
N ALA A 207 13.10 -6.02 5.77
CA ALA A 207 12.93 -7.47 5.70
C ALA A 207 11.88 -7.86 4.64
N VAL A 208 10.74 -7.17 4.57
CA VAL A 208 9.72 -7.41 3.52
C VAL A 208 10.31 -7.17 2.14
N ILE A 209 11.05 -6.07 1.94
CA ILE A 209 11.68 -5.76 0.65
C ILE A 209 12.71 -6.81 0.27
N ALA A 210 13.54 -7.25 1.21
CA ALA A 210 14.52 -8.31 0.98
C ALA A 210 13.85 -9.62 0.57
N ILE A 211 12.75 -10.01 1.21
CA ILE A 211 12.00 -11.22 0.83
C ILE A 211 11.34 -11.04 -0.54
N LYS A 212 10.73 -9.88 -0.84
CA LYS A 212 10.20 -9.55 -2.18
C LYS A 212 11.29 -9.65 -3.25
N PHE A 213 12.49 -9.15 -2.97
CA PHE A 213 13.65 -9.27 -3.86
C PHE A 213 14.08 -10.73 -4.07
N LEU A 214 14.22 -11.52 -3.00
CA LEU A 214 14.57 -12.94 -3.10
C LEU A 214 13.52 -13.74 -3.88
N ALA A 215 12.23 -13.43 -3.67
CA ALA A 215 11.13 -14.00 -4.42
C ALA A 215 11.22 -13.69 -5.92
N ALA A 216 11.59 -12.46 -6.26
CA ALA A 216 11.69 -11.96 -7.63
C ALA A 216 12.87 -12.55 -8.43
N LEU A 217 13.92 -13.02 -7.76
CA LEU A 217 15.09 -13.63 -8.41
C LEU A 217 14.69 -14.83 -9.27
N GLN A 218 13.73 -15.65 -8.81
CA GLN A 218 13.15 -16.79 -9.53
C GLN A 218 14.21 -17.59 -10.34
N LEU A 219 15.33 -17.98 -9.71
CA LEU A 219 16.49 -18.63 -10.36
C LEU A 219 16.23 -20.06 -10.85
N SER A 220 14.98 -20.44 -11.04
CA SER A 220 14.62 -21.74 -11.62
C SER A 220 14.96 -21.76 -13.11
N SER A 221 15.46 -22.90 -13.59
CA SER A 221 15.69 -23.09 -15.02
C SER A 221 14.36 -23.09 -15.78
N LYS A 222 14.35 -22.49 -16.98
CA LYS A 222 13.20 -22.59 -17.90
C LYS A 222 13.05 -24.04 -18.33
N ARG A 223 12.04 -24.72 -17.80
CA ARG A 223 11.70 -26.09 -18.22
C ARG A 223 10.78 -26.02 -19.44
N LYS A 224 11.01 -26.90 -20.41
CA LYS A 224 10.01 -27.15 -21.46
C LYS A 224 8.83 -27.87 -20.80
N PRO A 225 7.60 -27.33 -20.90
CA PRO A 225 6.43 -28.02 -20.33
C PRO A 225 6.23 -29.36 -21.04
N GLN A 226 5.66 -30.33 -20.32
CA GLN A 226 5.13 -31.55 -20.93
C GLN A 226 3.93 -31.17 -21.81
N ASP A 227 3.66 -31.94 -22.85
CA ASP A 227 2.46 -31.77 -23.65
C ASP A 227 1.26 -32.32 -22.87
N HIS A 228 0.23 -31.49 -22.71
CA HIS A 228 -0.99 -31.83 -21.99
C HIS A 228 -2.18 -31.86 -22.95
N ASP A 229 -3.14 -32.72 -22.67
CA ASP A 229 -4.33 -33.00 -23.49
C ASP A 229 -5.63 -32.48 -22.83
N LYS A 230 -5.54 -31.35 -22.14
CA LYS A 230 -6.66 -30.78 -21.37
C LYS A 230 -7.55 -29.91 -22.26
N PHE A 231 -8.87 -30.05 -22.15
CA PHE A 231 -9.79 -29.19 -22.89
C PHE A 231 -9.85 -27.78 -22.27
N VAL A 232 -9.60 -26.75 -23.09
CA VAL A 232 -9.55 -25.34 -22.68
C VAL A 232 -10.46 -24.48 -23.55
N ILE A 233 -11.26 -23.62 -22.90
CA ILE A 233 -12.02 -22.57 -23.56
C ILE A 233 -11.23 -21.26 -23.49
N CYS A 234 -10.83 -20.71 -24.63
CA CYS A 234 -10.19 -19.40 -24.77
C CYS A 234 -11.27 -18.33 -24.89
N GLN A 235 -11.65 -17.71 -23.78
CA GLN A 235 -12.69 -16.68 -23.72
C GLN A 235 -12.13 -15.30 -24.08
N VAL A 236 -12.73 -14.64 -25.05
CA VAL A 236 -12.35 -13.29 -25.52
C VAL A 236 -13.57 -12.36 -25.52
N PRO A 237 -13.73 -11.50 -24.51
CA PRO A 237 -14.70 -10.40 -24.54
C PRO A 237 -14.28 -9.31 -25.52
N CYS A 238 -15.17 -8.91 -26.42
CA CYS A 238 -14.95 -7.84 -27.40
C CYS A 238 -16.01 -6.75 -27.21
N TYR A 239 -15.67 -5.49 -27.48
CA TYR A 239 -16.58 -4.35 -27.40
C TYR A 239 -16.39 -3.37 -28.55
N THR A 240 -15.24 -2.70 -28.65
CA THR A 240 -14.97 -1.64 -29.64
C THR A 240 -13.54 -1.70 -30.16
N GLU A 241 -12.88 -2.85 -30.03
CA GLU A 241 -11.54 -3.09 -30.55
C GLU A 241 -11.54 -3.00 -32.09
N GLY A 242 -10.39 -2.59 -32.63
CA GLY A 242 -10.18 -2.51 -34.08
C GLY A 242 -9.83 -3.87 -34.68
N GLU A 243 -9.91 -3.97 -36.00
CA GLU A 243 -9.63 -5.22 -36.74
C GLU A 243 -8.23 -5.77 -36.48
N GLU A 244 -7.21 -4.90 -36.46
CA GLU A 244 -5.82 -5.35 -36.25
C GLU A 244 -5.63 -6.01 -34.87
N GLY A 245 -6.18 -5.41 -33.81
CA GLY A 245 -6.09 -5.96 -32.45
C GLY A 245 -6.85 -7.27 -32.30
N LEU A 246 -8.07 -7.33 -32.86
CA LEU A 246 -8.89 -8.54 -32.85
C LEU A 246 -8.23 -9.68 -33.62
N ARG A 247 -7.75 -9.40 -34.84
CA ARG A 247 -7.07 -10.37 -35.70
C ARG A 247 -5.83 -10.92 -35.01
N ARG A 248 -4.97 -10.04 -34.48
CA ARG A 248 -3.76 -10.43 -33.74
C ARG A 248 -4.08 -11.34 -32.56
N THR A 249 -5.12 -11.02 -31.79
CA THR A 249 -5.57 -11.85 -30.66
C THR A 249 -6.06 -13.23 -31.14
N ILE A 250 -6.97 -13.27 -32.11
CA ILE A 250 -7.56 -14.52 -32.64
C ILE A 250 -6.50 -15.40 -33.28
N ASP A 251 -5.62 -14.84 -34.12
CA ASP A 251 -4.52 -15.54 -34.76
C ASP A 251 -3.56 -16.13 -33.72
N SER A 252 -3.21 -15.35 -32.69
CA SER A 252 -2.33 -15.83 -31.62
C SER A 252 -2.93 -16.98 -30.81
N LEU A 253 -4.24 -17.01 -30.63
CA LEU A 253 -4.95 -18.11 -29.96
C LEU A 253 -5.05 -19.36 -30.84
N ALA A 254 -5.21 -19.18 -32.15
CA ALA A 254 -5.20 -20.28 -33.10
C ALA A 254 -3.80 -20.93 -33.20
N GLY A 255 -2.74 -20.10 -33.28
CA GLY A 255 -1.34 -20.53 -33.40
C GLY A 255 -0.67 -21.01 -32.10
N LEU A 256 -1.43 -21.27 -31.03
CA LEU A 256 -0.87 -21.82 -29.79
C LEU A 256 -0.35 -23.25 -30.01
N GLN A 257 0.84 -23.55 -29.46
CA GLN A 257 1.44 -24.89 -29.38
C GLN A 257 0.69 -25.77 -28.38
N TYR A 258 -0.50 -26.22 -28.79
CA TYR A 258 -1.43 -27.04 -28.04
C TYR A 258 -2.35 -27.77 -29.02
N ASP A 259 -2.94 -28.91 -28.66
CA ASP A 259 -3.82 -29.65 -29.57
C ASP A 259 -5.05 -28.80 -29.94
N ASP A 260 -5.23 -28.55 -31.24
CA ASP A 260 -6.33 -27.74 -31.78
C ASP A 260 -7.71 -28.31 -31.43
N LYS A 261 -7.84 -29.64 -31.32
CA LYS A 261 -9.11 -30.29 -30.97
C LYS A 261 -9.51 -30.05 -29.52
N HIS A 262 -8.55 -29.67 -28.69
CA HIS A 262 -8.75 -29.45 -27.26
C HIS A 262 -8.83 -27.95 -26.91
N LYS A 263 -8.77 -27.07 -27.91
CA LYS A 263 -8.98 -25.63 -27.78
C LYS A 263 -10.35 -25.25 -28.34
N LEU A 264 -11.04 -24.31 -27.69
CA LEU A 264 -12.22 -23.65 -28.24
C LEU A 264 -12.08 -22.14 -28.08
N ILE A 265 -12.10 -21.40 -29.19
CA ILE A 265 -12.12 -19.93 -29.14
C ILE A 265 -13.56 -19.48 -28.90
N PHE A 266 -13.83 -18.87 -27.74
CA PHE A 266 -15.15 -18.41 -27.34
C PHE A 266 -15.18 -16.88 -27.26
N LEU A 267 -15.65 -16.24 -28.33
CA LEU A 267 -15.72 -14.79 -28.45
C LEU A 267 -17.08 -14.28 -28.00
N VAL A 268 -17.10 -13.17 -27.25
CA VAL A 268 -18.34 -12.51 -26.82
C VAL A 268 -18.31 -11.05 -27.21
N ALA A 269 -19.02 -10.69 -28.28
CA ALA A 269 -19.17 -9.30 -28.70
C ALA A 269 -20.27 -8.60 -27.88
N ASP A 270 -19.88 -7.63 -27.07
CA ASP A 270 -20.70 -6.94 -26.08
C ASP A 270 -21.50 -5.77 -26.67
N GLY A 271 -22.46 -6.11 -27.52
CA GLY A 271 -23.32 -5.16 -28.20
C GLY A 271 -22.93 -4.98 -29.66
N ASN A 272 -23.88 -4.48 -30.44
CA ASN A 272 -23.65 -4.15 -31.85
C ASN A 272 -23.15 -2.70 -31.99
N ILE A 273 -21.90 -2.45 -31.61
CA ILE A 273 -21.32 -1.11 -31.44
C ILE A 273 -20.19 -0.85 -32.43
N ILE A 274 -20.15 0.37 -32.97
CA ILE A 274 -19.05 0.86 -33.82
C ILE A 274 -18.08 1.68 -32.95
N GLY A 275 -16.86 1.16 -32.78
CA GLY A 275 -15.79 1.87 -32.10
C GLY A 275 -15.27 3.07 -32.89
N SER A 276 -14.74 4.08 -32.19
CA SER A 276 -14.07 5.22 -32.83
C SER A 276 -12.92 4.75 -33.72
N GLY A 277 -12.97 5.11 -35.00
CA GLY A 277 -11.95 4.73 -35.99
C GLY A 277 -12.26 3.44 -36.75
N ASN A 278 -13.30 2.71 -36.36
CA ASN A 278 -13.81 1.57 -37.12
C ASN A 278 -14.88 2.03 -38.12
N ASP A 279 -14.93 1.35 -39.27
CA ASP A 279 -15.92 1.55 -40.33
C ASP A 279 -17.19 0.71 -40.15
N ARG A 280 -17.10 -0.37 -39.35
CA ARG A 280 -18.18 -1.33 -39.09
C ARG A 280 -18.24 -1.77 -37.63
N PRO A 281 -19.36 -2.37 -37.17
CA PRO A 281 -19.50 -2.81 -35.79
C PRO A 281 -18.51 -3.92 -35.44
N THR A 282 -18.02 -3.93 -34.20
CA THR A 282 -17.10 -4.97 -33.69
C THR A 282 -17.55 -6.41 -33.94
N PRO A 283 -18.82 -6.81 -33.73
CA PRO A 283 -19.24 -8.17 -34.09
C PRO A 283 -19.08 -8.47 -35.58
N ARG A 284 -19.29 -7.50 -36.48
CA ARG A 284 -19.06 -7.71 -37.92
C ARG A 284 -17.57 -7.92 -38.21
N ILE A 285 -16.69 -7.14 -37.59
CA ILE A 285 -15.23 -7.31 -37.72
C ILE A 285 -14.81 -8.72 -37.29
N VAL A 286 -15.30 -9.20 -36.15
CA VAL A 286 -14.99 -10.56 -35.65
C VAL A 286 -15.45 -11.63 -36.64
N LEU A 287 -16.70 -11.52 -37.14
CA LEU A 287 -17.25 -12.48 -38.11
C LEU A 287 -16.50 -12.45 -39.45
N ASP A 288 -16.03 -11.28 -39.90
CA ASP A 288 -15.21 -11.13 -41.10
C ASP A 288 -13.83 -11.77 -40.94
N ILE A 289 -13.18 -11.61 -39.78
CA ILE A 289 -11.90 -12.27 -39.47
C ILE A 289 -12.06 -13.79 -39.56
N LEU A 290 -13.15 -14.32 -38.99
CA LEU A 290 -13.45 -15.75 -38.94
C LEU A 290 -14.01 -16.33 -40.25
N GLY A 291 -14.22 -15.50 -41.28
CA GLY A 291 -14.72 -15.94 -42.59
C GLY A 291 -16.19 -16.34 -42.63
N VAL A 292 -17.02 -15.84 -41.71
CA VAL A 292 -18.47 -16.14 -41.68
C VAL A 292 -19.18 -15.44 -42.84
N ASP A 293 -19.99 -16.18 -43.62
CA ASP A 293 -20.77 -15.63 -44.72
C ASP A 293 -21.67 -14.47 -44.22
N PRO A 294 -21.55 -13.26 -44.79
CA PRO A 294 -22.43 -12.15 -44.45
C PRO A 294 -23.93 -12.41 -44.58
N LYS A 295 -24.34 -13.40 -45.37
CA LYS A 295 -25.75 -13.79 -45.53
C LYS A 295 -26.27 -14.65 -44.38
N TYR A 296 -25.38 -15.29 -43.64
CA TYR A 296 -25.76 -16.12 -42.50
C TYR A 296 -26.07 -15.22 -41.31
N ASP A 297 -27.35 -15.11 -40.95
CA ASP A 297 -27.80 -14.32 -39.82
C ASP A 297 -28.78 -15.12 -38.94
N PRO A 298 -28.28 -15.79 -37.88
CA PRO A 298 -29.11 -16.59 -36.99
C PRO A 298 -30.04 -15.71 -36.14
N GLU A 299 -31.14 -16.32 -35.69
CA GLU A 299 -32.13 -15.62 -34.87
C GLU A 299 -31.55 -15.20 -33.50
N PRO A 300 -31.93 -14.02 -32.99
CA PRO A 300 -31.51 -13.60 -31.67
C PRO A 300 -32.25 -14.40 -30.59
N LEU A 301 -31.49 -14.96 -29.65
CA LEU A 301 -32.00 -15.82 -28.58
C LEU A 301 -31.94 -15.11 -27.24
N SER A 302 -33.00 -15.26 -26.44
CA SER A 302 -33.12 -14.61 -25.14
C SER A 302 -32.20 -15.21 -24.09
N PHE A 303 -31.65 -14.37 -23.22
CA PHE A 303 -30.91 -14.78 -22.03
C PHE A 303 -30.95 -13.70 -20.95
N ARG A 304 -30.57 -14.10 -19.73
CA ARG A 304 -30.49 -13.18 -18.60
C ARG A 304 -29.08 -12.60 -18.51
N SER A 305 -28.98 -11.28 -18.57
CA SER A 305 -27.75 -10.52 -18.44
C SER A 305 -27.65 -9.78 -17.10
N VAL A 306 -26.44 -9.33 -16.79
CA VAL A 306 -26.13 -8.41 -15.68
C VAL A 306 -26.51 -6.99 -16.12
N GLY A 307 -27.68 -6.53 -15.70
CA GLY A 307 -28.22 -5.21 -16.05
C GLY A 307 -29.28 -4.72 -15.08
N ASP A 308 -29.66 -3.45 -15.19
CA ASP A 308 -30.65 -2.82 -14.32
C ASP A 308 -32.07 -2.94 -14.88
N GLY A 309 -33.03 -3.23 -14.00
CA GLY A 309 -34.45 -3.35 -14.39
C GLY A 309 -34.65 -4.24 -15.62
N ALA A 310 -35.39 -3.74 -16.60
CA ALA A 310 -35.72 -4.44 -17.85
C ALA A 310 -34.51 -4.83 -18.71
N LYS A 311 -33.33 -4.24 -18.49
CA LYS A 311 -32.09 -4.55 -19.23
C LYS A 311 -31.45 -5.89 -18.88
N GLN A 312 -31.93 -6.56 -17.82
CA GLN A 312 -31.59 -7.95 -17.49
C GLN A 312 -32.08 -8.93 -18.55
N HIS A 313 -33.09 -8.57 -19.34
CA HIS A 313 -33.43 -9.32 -20.55
C HIS A 313 -32.58 -8.81 -21.70
N ASN A 314 -31.69 -9.66 -22.19
CA ASN A 314 -30.88 -9.42 -23.35
C ASN A 314 -31.11 -10.54 -24.37
N MET A 315 -30.74 -10.29 -25.62
CA MET A 315 -30.78 -11.29 -26.67
C MET A 315 -29.41 -11.34 -27.36
N ALA A 316 -29.00 -12.52 -27.80
CA ALA A 316 -27.75 -12.72 -28.50
C ALA A 316 -27.88 -13.73 -29.64
N LYS A 317 -27.03 -13.56 -30.64
CA LYS A 317 -26.89 -14.45 -31.79
C LYS A 317 -25.67 -15.34 -31.58
N VAL A 318 -25.76 -16.60 -32.01
CA VAL A 318 -24.65 -17.57 -31.87
C VAL A 318 -24.17 -17.98 -33.24
N TYR A 319 -22.86 -17.88 -33.45
CA TYR A 319 -22.17 -18.35 -34.64
C TYR A 319 -21.11 -19.36 -34.21
N SER A 320 -20.86 -20.37 -35.05
CA SER A 320 -19.83 -21.37 -34.80
C SER A 320 -19.14 -21.75 -36.11
N GLY A 321 -17.97 -22.35 -36.01
CA GLY A 321 -17.24 -22.82 -37.17
C GLY A 321 -15.83 -23.26 -36.82
N LEU A 322 -15.01 -23.43 -37.85
CA LEU A 322 -13.58 -23.71 -37.74
C LEU A 322 -12.81 -22.51 -38.27
N TYR A 323 -11.78 -22.10 -37.55
CA TYR A 323 -10.86 -21.05 -37.97
C TYR A 323 -9.52 -21.68 -38.37
N GLU A 324 -9.09 -21.38 -39.60
CA GLU A 324 -7.83 -21.88 -40.15
C GLU A 324 -6.77 -20.79 -40.11
N PHE A 325 -5.63 -21.07 -39.47
CA PHE A 325 -4.50 -20.15 -39.38
C PHE A 325 -3.18 -20.91 -39.31
N GLU A 326 -2.25 -20.64 -40.24
CA GLU A 326 -0.91 -21.27 -40.29
C GLU A 326 -0.89 -22.82 -40.17
N GLY A 327 -1.91 -23.49 -40.70
CA GLY A 327 -2.06 -24.95 -40.62
C GLY A 327 -2.73 -25.47 -39.35
N HIS A 328 -3.10 -24.59 -38.43
CA HIS A 328 -3.98 -24.88 -37.31
C HIS A 328 -5.44 -24.76 -37.72
N VAL A 329 -6.29 -25.65 -37.18
CA VAL A 329 -7.74 -25.66 -37.44
C VAL A 329 -8.47 -25.73 -36.11
N VAL A 330 -8.87 -24.57 -35.57
CA VAL A 330 -9.40 -24.45 -34.21
C VAL A 330 -10.90 -24.14 -34.25
N PRO A 331 -11.75 -24.86 -33.51
CA PRO A 331 -13.16 -24.54 -33.44
C PRO A 331 -13.39 -23.22 -32.69
N TYR A 332 -14.41 -22.48 -33.12
CA TYR A 332 -14.83 -21.25 -32.46
C TYR A 332 -16.34 -21.20 -32.22
N ILE A 333 -16.73 -20.41 -31.22
CA ILE A 333 -18.09 -19.91 -31.01
C ILE A 333 -18.02 -18.40 -30.81
N VAL A 334 -18.91 -17.67 -31.49
CA VAL A 334 -19.09 -16.22 -31.30
C VAL A 334 -20.50 -15.97 -30.78
N VAL A 335 -20.59 -15.34 -29.62
CA VAL A 335 -21.84 -14.82 -29.05
C VAL A 335 -21.91 -13.32 -29.27
N VAL A 336 -22.83 -12.88 -30.12
CA VAL A 336 -23.06 -11.46 -30.41
C VAL A 336 -24.26 -10.98 -29.63
N LYS A 337 -24.05 -10.16 -28.60
CA LYS A 337 -25.16 -9.54 -27.86
C LYS A 337 -25.78 -8.43 -28.70
N VAL A 338 -27.10 -8.47 -28.84
CA VAL A 338 -27.85 -7.53 -29.70
C VAL A 338 -28.93 -6.75 -28.94
N GLY A 339 -29.17 -7.03 -27.67
CA GLY A 339 -30.22 -6.34 -26.92
C GLY A 339 -31.61 -6.80 -27.33
N LYS A 340 -32.63 -6.23 -26.68
CA LYS A 340 -34.00 -6.41 -27.14
C LYS A 340 -34.25 -5.56 -28.38
N PRO A 341 -35.21 -5.93 -29.25
CA PRO A 341 -35.62 -5.09 -30.39
C PRO A 341 -36.06 -3.67 -30.00
N THR A 342 -36.48 -3.47 -28.75
CA THR A 342 -36.89 -2.16 -28.21
C THR A 342 -35.72 -1.29 -27.74
N GLU A 343 -34.53 -1.87 -27.57
CA GLU A 343 -33.34 -1.16 -27.09
C GLU A 343 -32.66 -0.41 -28.25
N ARG A 344 -32.65 0.93 -28.18
CA ARG A 344 -32.08 1.77 -29.25
C ARG A 344 -30.70 2.33 -28.94
N SER A 345 -30.40 2.57 -27.66
CA SER A 345 -29.10 3.10 -27.23
C SER A 345 -28.22 1.97 -26.74
N ARG A 346 -27.05 1.82 -27.36
CA ARG A 346 -26.04 0.78 -27.07
C ARG A 346 -26.66 -0.62 -26.89
N PRO A 347 -27.38 -1.13 -27.91
CA PRO A 347 -28.15 -2.36 -27.80
C PRO A 347 -27.26 -3.55 -27.42
N GLY A 348 -27.67 -4.27 -26.38
CA GLY A 348 -27.01 -5.49 -25.90
C GLY A 348 -25.76 -5.29 -25.03
N ASN A 349 -25.25 -4.07 -24.93
CA ASN A 349 -24.02 -3.77 -24.18
C ASN A 349 -24.24 -3.81 -22.66
N ARG A 350 -23.46 -4.61 -21.93
CA ARG A 350 -23.52 -4.75 -20.45
C ARG A 350 -22.16 -4.80 -19.76
N GLY A 351 -21.08 -4.62 -20.51
CA GLY A 351 -19.70 -4.62 -20.03
C GLY A 351 -19.03 -5.99 -20.06
N LYS A 352 -17.70 -5.97 -19.90
CA LYS A 352 -16.83 -7.16 -19.87
C LYS A 352 -17.27 -8.20 -18.84
N ARG A 353 -17.68 -7.76 -17.65
CA ARG A 353 -18.23 -8.61 -16.58
C ARG A 353 -19.40 -9.47 -17.05
N ASP A 354 -20.37 -8.88 -17.73
CA ASP A 354 -21.51 -9.62 -18.28
C ASP A 354 -21.07 -10.64 -19.34
N SER A 355 -20.14 -10.25 -20.22
CA SER A 355 -19.56 -11.17 -21.22
C SER A 355 -18.90 -12.39 -20.58
N GLN A 356 -18.19 -12.20 -19.46
CA GLN A 356 -17.60 -13.30 -18.69
C GLN A 356 -18.70 -14.18 -18.06
N VAL A 357 -19.71 -13.57 -17.46
CA VAL A 357 -20.83 -14.26 -16.79
C VAL A 357 -21.63 -15.14 -17.75
N VAL A 358 -21.78 -14.78 -19.03
CA VAL A 358 -22.46 -15.63 -20.03
C VAL A 358 -21.87 -17.04 -20.07
N LEU A 359 -20.54 -17.16 -20.16
CA LEU A 359 -19.87 -18.47 -20.19
C LEU A 359 -19.90 -19.15 -18.81
N LEU A 360 -19.71 -18.40 -17.73
CA LEU A 360 -19.70 -18.96 -16.37
C LEU A 360 -21.07 -19.57 -15.99
N ASN A 361 -22.16 -18.87 -16.29
CA ASN A 361 -23.52 -19.37 -16.10
C ASN A 361 -23.80 -20.61 -16.93
N PHE A 362 -23.44 -20.57 -18.21
CA PHE A 362 -23.60 -21.73 -19.09
C PHE A 362 -22.90 -22.97 -18.52
N LEU A 363 -21.62 -22.86 -18.15
CA LEU A 363 -20.85 -23.99 -17.61
C LEU A 363 -21.34 -24.45 -16.24
N ASN A 364 -21.85 -23.54 -15.40
CA ASN A 364 -22.51 -23.90 -14.14
C ASN A 364 -23.75 -24.76 -14.40
N ARG A 365 -24.61 -24.34 -15.34
CA ARG A 365 -25.84 -25.07 -15.67
C ARG A 365 -25.56 -26.43 -16.30
N VAL A 366 -24.52 -26.51 -17.14
CA VAL A 366 -23.99 -27.78 -17.67
C VAL A 366 -23.55 -28.69 -16.53
N HIS A 367 -22.84 -28.16 -15.54
CA HIS A 367 -22.30 -28.95 -14.44
C HIS A 367 -23.38 -29.53 -13.52
N PHE A 368 -24.45 -28.77 -13.26
CA PHE A 368 -25.54 -29.17 -12.37
C PHE A 368 -26.77 -29.76 -13.10
N ASP A 369 -26.75 -29.86 -14.43
CA ASP A 369 -27.90 -30.26 -15.27
C ASP A 369 -29.18 -29.47 -14.94
N THR A 370 -29.05 -28.15 -14.82
CA THR A 370 -30.17 -27.25 -14.54
C THR A 370 -30.77 -26.66 -15.82
N GLU A 371 -31.94 -26.04 -15.70
CA GLU A 371 -32.62 -25.42 -16.84
C GLU A 371 -31.81 -24.27 -17.45
N MET A 372 -31.77 -24.23 -18.78
CA MET A 372 -31.01 -23.32 -19.61
C MET A 372 -31.94 -22.37 -20.37
N SER A 373 -31.46 -21.15 -20.62
CA SER A 373 -32.11 -20.17 -21.47
C SER A 373 -31.92 -20.53 -22.95
N PRO A 374 -32.71 -19.95 -23.88
CA PRO A 374 -32.58 -20.24 -25.31
C PRO A 374 -31.16 -20.04 -25.84
N LEU A 375 -30.46 -18.99 -25.40
CA LEU A 375 -29.06 -18.78 -25.78
C LEU A 375 -28.15 -19.91 -25.29
N GLU A 376 -28.30 -20.33 -24.04
CA GLU A 376 -27.45 -21.37 -23.44
C GLU A 376 -27.71 -22.74 -24.08
N LEU A 377 -28.96 -23.04 -24.44
CA LEU A 377 -29.31 -24.26 -25.20
C LEU A 377 -28.66 -24.25 -26.58
N GLU A 378 -28.69 -23.12 -27.28
CA GLU A 378 -28.02 -22.99 -28.58
C GLU A 378 -26.50 -23.14 -28.45
N VAL A 379 -25.87 -22.50 -27.46
CA VAL A 379 -24.43 -22.70 -27.20
C VAL A 379 -24.13 -24.18 -26.90
N TYR A 380 -24.99 -24.86 -26.14
CA TYR A 380 -24.86 -26.30 -25.88
C TYR A 380 -24.92 -27.10 -27.19
N HIS A 381 -25.89 -26.81 -28.05
CA HIS A 381 -26.05 -27.47 -29.36
C HIS A 381 -24.82 -27.24 -30.24
N GLN A 382 -24.32 -26.01 -30.32
CA GLN A 382 -23.13 -25.67 -31.09
C GLN A 382 -21.88 -26.41 -30.60
N MET A 383 -21.70 -26.53 -29.28
CA MET A 383 -20.57 -27.28 -28.71
C MET A 383 -20.72 -28.80 -28.93
N LYS A 384 -21.87 -29.39 -28.60
CA LYS A 384 -22.05 -30.85 -28.62
C LYS A 384 -22.30 -31.41 -30.03
N ASN A 385 -23.19 -30.79 -30.80
CA ASN A 385 -23.69 -31.35 -32.07
C ASN A 385 -22.94 -30.83 -33.29
N VAL A 386 -22.46 -29.58 -33.27
CA VAL A 386 -21.74 -28.98 -34.41
C VAL A 386 -20.24 -29.17 -34.27
N ILE A 387 -19.66 -28.75 -33.16
CA ILE A 387 -18.21 -28.91 -32.88
C ILE A 387 -17.88 -30.36 -32.50
N GLY A 388 -18.80 -31.06 -31.83
CA GLY A 388 -18.63 -32.47 -31.45
C GLY A 388 -17.96 -32.69 -30.10
N VAL A 389 -17.84 -31.64 -29.26
CA VAL A 389 -17.20 -31.73 -27.93
C VAL A 389 -18.22 -31.43 -26.86
N HIS A 390 -18.44 -32.41 -25.95
CA HIS A 390 -19.38 -32.21 -24.86
C HIS A 390 -18.90 -31.10 -23.90
N PRO A 391 -19.74 -30.10 -23.55
CA PRO A 391 -19.32 -28.96 -22.74
C PRO A 391 -18.71 -29.31 -21.36
N SER A 392 -19.08 -30.45 -20.79
CA SER A 392 -18.52 -30.92 -19.51
C SER A 392 -17.05 -31.37 -19.58
N LEU A 393 -16.49 -31.58 -20.78
CA LEU A 393 -15.10 -32.01 -20.96
C LEU A 393 -14.12 -30.86 -20.72
N TYR A 394 -14.52 -29.60 -20.95
CA TYR A 394 -13.67 -28.43 -20.75
C TYR A 394 -13.29 -28.26 -19.28
N GLU A 395 -11.99 -28.31 -18.99
CA GLU A 395 -11.43 -28.27 -17.63
C GLU A 395 -10.97 -26.86 -17.21
N TYR A 396 -10.63 -26.01 -18.17
CA TYR A 396 -10.10 -24.66 -17.94
C TYR A 396 -10.78 -23.60 -18.79
N ILE A 397 -10.86 -22.38 -18.25
CA ILE A 397 -11.20 -21.15 -18.97
C ILE A 397 -9.95 -20.29 -19.01
N PHE A 398 -9.46 -20.02 -20.21
CA PHE A 398 -8.36 -19.10 -20.47
C PHE A 398 -8.94 -17.76 -20.93
N MET A 399 -8.86 -16.75 -20.07
CA MET A 399 -9.41 -15.42 -20.31
C MET A 399 -8.34 -14.51 -20.92
N VAL A 400 -8.68 -13.92 -22.07
CA VAL A 400 -7.79 -13.06 -22.86
C VAL A 400 -8.57 -11.82 -23.29
N ASP A 401 -7.94 -10.65 -23.19
CA ASP A 401 -8.54 -9.40 -23.71
C ASP A 401 -8.37 -9.34 -25.23
N ALA A 402 -9.32 -8.70 -25.93
CA ALA A 402 -9.37 -8.62 -27.39
C ALA A 402 -8.23 -7.82 -28.06
N ASP A 403 -7.31 -7.25 -27.27
CA ASP A 403 -6.10 -6.53 -27.69
C ASP A 403 -4.82 -7.16 -27.10
N THR A 404 -4.85 -8.47 -26.83
CA THR A 404 -3.73 -9.22 -26.26
C THR A 404 -3.28 -10.35 -27.18
N GLU A 405 -2.00 -10.33 -27.54
CA GLU A 405 -1.33 -11.39 -28.29
C GLU A 405 -0.73 -12.40 -27.30
N VAL A 406 -1.02 -13.68 -27.48
CA VAL A 406 -0.52 -14.75 -26.59
C VAL A 406 0.62 -15.49 -27.29
N LEU A 407 1.77 -15.66 -26.62
CA LEU A 407 2.90 -16.38 -27.22
C LEU A 407 2.59 -17.89 -27.37
N PRO A 408 3.16 -18.57 -28.38
CA PRO A 408 2.75 -19.93 -28.76
C PRO A 408 2.81 -20.96 -27.63
N ASP A 409 3.80 -20.91 -26.75
CA ASP A 409 3.98 -21.88 -25.65
C ASP A 409 3.24 -21.50 -24.35
N ALA A 410 2.58 -20.35 -24.31
CA ALA A 410 2.00 -19.79 -23.09
C ALA A 410 0.90 -20.67 -22.49
N LEU A 411 -0.05 -21.14 -23.30
CA LEU A 411 -1.17 -21.95 -22.81
C LEU A 411 -0.67 -23.26 -22.19
N ASN A 412 0.22 -23.97 -22.89
CA ASN A 412 0.76 -25.23 -22.38
C ASN A 412 1.52 -25.05 -21.05
N ARG A 413 2.22 -23.92 -20.88
CA ARG A 413 2.88 -23.57 -19.61
C ARG A 413 1.89 -23.34 -18.48
N LEU A 414 0.81 -22.58 -18.72
CA LEU A 414 -0.24 -22.35 -17.71
C LEU A 414 -0.91 -23.66 -17.30
N VAL A 415 -1.28 -24.50 -18.28
CA VAL A 415 -1.86 -25.83 -18.03
C VAL A 415 -0.89 -26.69 -17.23
N SER A 416 0.37 -26.80 -17.65
CA SER A 416 1.39 -27.59 -16.97
C SER A 416 1.57 -27.19 -15.49
N CYS A 417 1.62 -25.89 -15.19
CA CYS A 417 1.70 -25.40 -13.81
C CYS A 417 0.48 -25.80 -12.97
N THR A 418 -0.73 -25.70 -13.52
CA THR A 418 -1.95 -26.07 -12.79
C THR A 418 -2.11 -27.58 -12.63
N VAL A 419 -1.71 -28.37 -13.62
CA VAL A 419 -1.74 -29.84 -13.55
C VAL A 419 -0.77 -30.35 -12.48
N HIS A 420 0.42 -29.74 -12.38
CA HIS A 420 1.43 -30.14 -11.40
C HIS A 420 1.00 -29.91 -9.94
N ASP A 421 0.22 -28.86 -9.67
CA ASP A 421 -0.37 -28.61 -8.35
C ASP A 421 -1.90 -28.47 -8.46
N SER A 422 -2.60 -29.55 -8.10
CA SER A 422 -4.07 -29.61 -8.12
C SER A 422 -4.77 -28.58 -7.22
N ARG A 423 -4.04 -27.91 -6.30
CA ARG A 423 -4.59 -26.80 -5.51
C ARG A 423 -4.55 -25.47 -6.26
N VAL A 424 -3.86 -25.35 -7.39
CA VAL A 424 -3.87 -24.13 -8.19
C VAL A 424 -5.17 -24.04 -8.99
N VAL A 425 -5.99 -23.04 -8.69
CA VAL A 425 -7.30 -22.83 -9.32
C VAL A 425 -7.32 -21.63 -10.25
N GLY A 426 -6.37 -20.73 -10.09
CA GLY A 426 -6.16 -19.62 -11.01
C GLY A 426 -4.67 -19.35 -11.19
N ILE A 427 -4.29 -19.01 -12.41
CA ILE A 427 -2.90 -18.69 -12.77
C ILE A 427 -2.85 -17.58 -13.81
N CYS A 428 -1.83 -16.73 -13.73
CA CYS A 428 -1.49 -15.79 -14.80
C CYS A 428 -0.01 -15.87 -15.17
N GLY A 429 0.32 -15.38 -16.36
CA GLY A 429 1.69 -15.22 -16.79
C GLY A 429 2.16 -13.76 -16.81
N GLU A 430 3.28 -13.50 -17.47
CA GLU A 430 3.84 -12.17 -17.70
C GLU A 430 3.15 -11.49 -18.87
N THR A 431 2.63 -10.28 -18.67
CA THR A 431 2.12 -9.43 -19.76
C THR A 431 3.13 -8.34 -20.07
N ARG A 432 3.68 -8.37 -21.29
CA ARG A 432 4.64 -7.41 -21.84
C ARG A 432 3.94 -6.38 -22.72
N LEU A 433 4.64 -5.29 -23.02
CA LEU A 433 4.18 -4.28 -23.96
C LEU A 433 4.73 -4.58 -25.35
N SER A 434 3.88 -4.46 -26.39
CA SER A 434 4.31 -4.59 -27.79
C SER A 434 4.73 -3.24 -28.40
N ASN A 435 4.38 -2.12 -27.78
CA ASN A 435 4.61 -0.76 -28.27
C ASN A 435 5.45 0.11 -27.32
N GLU A 436 6.45 -0.50 -26.69
CA GLU A 436 7.29 0.08 -25.64
C GLU A 436 8.03 1.38 -26.03
N ASP A 437 8.35 1.55 -27.31
CA ASP A 437 9.12 2.67 -27.88
C ASP A 437 8.28 3.64 -28.73
N LEU A 438 6.96 3.43 -28.82
CA LEU A 438 6.08 4.21 -29.70
C LEU A 438 5.95 5.69 -29.30
N SER A 439 5.92 6.00 -27.99
CA SER A 439 5.73 7.37 -27.49
C SER A 439 6.30 7.53 -26.08
N LEU A 440 6.52 8.78 -25.63
CA LEU A 440 6.89 9.03 -24.23
C LEU A 440 5.87 8.42 -23.25
N THR A 441 4.58 8.40 -23.61
CA THR A 441 3.52 7.79 -22.81
C THR A 441 3.72 6.29 -22.64
N THR A 442 4.15 5.57 -23.69
CA THR A 442 4.39 4.11 -23.59
C THR A 442 5.68 3.81 -22.85
N MET A 443 6.75 4.58 -23.12
CA MET A 443 8.07 4.42 -22.50
C MET A 443 8.03 4.47 -20.96
N ILE A 444 7.22 5.36 -20.38
CA ILE A 444 7.12 5.51 -18.93
C ILE A 444 6.40 4.33 -18.23
N GLN A 445 5.73 3.46 -18.99
CA GLN A 445 4.93 2.33 -18.45
C GLN A 445 5.70 1.01 -18.43
N VAL A 446 6.73 0.85 -19.26
CA VAL A 446 7.44 -0.43 -19.49
C VAL A 446 7.94 -1.05 -18.18
N TYR A 447 8.64 -0.24 -17.37
CA TYR A 447 9.19 -0.69 -16.09
C TYR A 447 8.10 -1.08 -15.08
N GLU A 448 6.99 -0.34 -15.04
CA GLU A 448 5.88 -0.58 -14.12
C GLU A 448 5.16 -1.90 -14.42
N TYR A 449 4.93 -2.19 -15.70
CA TYR A 449 4.42 -3.49 -16.14
C TYR A 449 5.37 -4.64 -15.76
N PHE A 450 6.67 -4.45 -15.93
CA PHE A 450 7.65 -5.47 -15.56
C PHE A 450 7.67 -5.74 -14.05
N ILE A 451 7.84 -4.69 -13.23
CA ILE A 451 8.02 -4.84 -11.78
C ILE A 451 6.75 -5.36 -11.09
N SER A 452 5.56 -5.01 -11.60
CA SER A 452 4.29 -5.52 -11.06
C SER A 452 4.18 -7.05 -11.20
N HIS A 453 4.67 -7.64 -12.29
CA HIS A 453 4.68 -9.10 -12.47
C HIS A 453 5.86 -9.77 -11.75
N HIS A 454 7.08 -9.30 -11.99
CA HIS A 454 8.30 -9.96 -11.53
C HIS A 454 8.62 -9.71 -10.05
N MET A 455 8.04 -8.70 -9.40
CA MET A 455 8.24 -8.44 -7.97
C MET A 455 6.97 -8.72 -7.17
N ALA A 456 5.87 -8.02 -7.48
CA ALA A 456 4.65 -8.15 -6.68
C ALA A 456 3.98 -9.52 -6.87
N LYS A 457 3.60 -9.89 -8.11
CA LYS A 457 2.94 -11.19 -8.35
C LYS A 457 3.85 -12.38 -8.06
N ALA A 458 5.15 -12.28 -8.34
CA ALA A 458 6.13 -13.30 -7.96
C ALA A 458 6.15 -13.54 -6.43
N PHE A 459 6.15 -12.47 -5.64
CA PHE A 459 6.09 -12.55 -4.18
C PHE A 459 4.77 -13.13 -3.69
N GLU A 460 3.63 -12.61 -4.15
CA GLU A 460 2.30 -13.13 -3.76
C GLU A 460 2.12 -14.62 -4.14
N SER A 461 2.71 -15.02 -5.27
CA SER A 461 2.72 -16.41 -5.73
C SER A 461 3.44 -17.34 -4.74
N LEU A 462 4.43 -16.88 -3.96
CA LEU A 462 5.05 -17.71 -2.92
C LEU A 462 4.03 -18.14 -1.85
N PHE A 463 3.12 -17.24 -1.48
CA PHE A 463 2.01 -17.53 -0.56
C PHE A 463 0.85 -18.27 -1.23
N GLY A 464 0.94 -18.52 -2.55
CA GLY A 464 -0.16 -19.08 -3.34
C GLY A 464 -1.40 -18.18 -3.34
N SER A 465 -1.22 -16.88 -3.17
CA SER A 465 -2.29 -15.91 -2.94
C SER A 465 -2.08 -14.69 -3.84
N VAL A 466 -1.83 -14.88 -5.14
CA VAL A 466 -1.83 -13.78 -6.10
C VAL A 466 -3.16 -13.05 -6.02
N THR A 467 -3.13 -11.79 -5.61
CA THR A 467 -4.32 -11.03 -5.19
C THR A 467 -5.09 -10.44 -6.37
N CYS A 468 -4.49 -10.48 -7.56
CA CYS A 468 -5.08 -10.05 -8.80
C CYS A 468 -4.52 -10.88 -9.95
N LEU A 469 -5.37 -11.69 -10.58
CA LEU A 469 -5.09 -12.22 -11.92
C LEU A 469 -5.55 -11.19 -12.97
N PRO A 470 -4.67 -10.76 -13.89
CA PRO A 470 -5.05 -9.82 -14.94
C PRO A 470 -6.06 -10.45 -15.90
N GLY A 471 -7.16 -9.76 -16.21
CA GLY A 471 -8.15 -10.29 -17.15
C GLY A 471 -7.67 -10.42 -18.59
N CYS A 472 -6.59 -9.73 -18.95
CA CYS A 472 -5.98 -9.83 -20.28
C CYS A 472 -5.26 -11.16 -20.52
N PHE A 473 -4.83 -11.85 -19.46
CA PHE A 473 -4.01 -13.06 -19.60
C PHE A 473 -4.01 -13.89 -18.30
N CYS A 474 -5.09 -14.62 -18.07
CA CYS A 474 -5.19 -15.53 -16.93
C CYS A 474 -6.02 -16.78 -17.26
N MET A 475 -5.81 -17.85 -16.51
CA MET A 475 -6.53 -19.10 -16.67
C MET A 475 -7.10 -19.56 -15.33
N TYR A 476 -8.36 -19.97 -15.35
CA TYR A 476 -9.07 -20.52 -14.20
C TYR A 476 -9.45 -21.97 -14.46
N ARG A 477 -9.37 -22.79 -13.40
CA ARG A 477 -9.86 -24.16 -13.41
C ARG A 477 -11.38 -24.15 -13.19
N ILE A 478 -12.11 -24.90 -14.03
CA ILE A 478 -13.57 -24.98 -13.97
C ILE A 478 -14.01 -25.81 -12.77
N ARG A 479 -13.40 -27.00 -12.60
CA ARG A 479 -13.73 -27.96 -11.54
C ARG A 479 -12.47 -28.51 -10.90
N SER A 480 -12.52 -28.85 -9.61
CA SER A 480 -11.43 -29.53 -8.93
C SER A 480 -11.23 -30.94 -9.49
N THR A 481 -10.11 -31.58 -9.14
CA THR A 481 -9.85 -32.98 -9.50
C THR A 481 -10.88 -33.96 -8.94
N ARG A 482 -11.67 -33.54 -7.95
CA ARG A 482 -12.79 -34.31 -7.37
C ARG A 482 -14.15 -33.95 -7.96
N GLY A 483 -14.18 -33.12 -9.01
CA GLY A 483 -15.41 -32.68 -9.67
C GLY A 483 -16.14 -31.52 -8.99
N GLN A 484 -15.62 -30.94 -7.90
CA GLN A 484 -16.23 -29.79 -7.24
C GLN A 484 -16.15 -28.55 -8.16
N PRO A 485 -17.24 -27.79 -8.36
CA PRO A 485 -17.20 -26.57 -9.15
C PRO A 485 -16.36 -25.50 -8.45
N LEU A 486 -15.48 -24.84 -9.20
CA LEU A 486 -14.59 -23.79 -8.72
C LEU A 486 -15.03 -22.44 -9.27
N ILE A 487 -14.48 -21.96 -10.39
CA ILE A 487 -14.85 -20.66 -10.99
C ILE A 487 -16.35 -20.58 -11.36
N ILE A 488 -16.98 -21.73 -11.63
CA ILE A 488 -18.41 -21.84 -11.95
C ILE A 488 -19.29 -22.08 -10.71
N HIS A 489 -18.75 -21.95 -9.50
CA HIS A 489 -19.52 -22.14 -8.28
C HIS A 489 -20.61 -21.07 -8.13
N GLN A 490 -21.81 -21.49 -7.70
CA GLN A 490 -23.00 -20.61 -7.63
C GLN A 490 -22.73 -19.32 -6.86
N ASN A 491 -22.13 -19.41 -5.66
CA ASN A 491 -21.83 -18.23 -4.84
C ASN A 491 -20.86 -17.22 -5.50
N ILE A 492 -19.93 -17.70 -6.35
CA ILE A 492 -19.04 -16.80 -7.12
C ILE A 492 -19.87 -16.08 -8.17
N ILE A 493 -20.64 -16.83 -8.94
CA ILE A 493 -21.48 -16.29 -10.02
C ILE A 493 -22.48 -15.27 -9.47
N GLU A 494 -23.18 -15.57 -8.39
CA GLU A 494 -24.15 -14.66 -7.76
C GLU A 494 -23.49 -13.38 -7.25
N ALA A 495 -22.34 -13.47 -6.59
CA ALA A 495 -21.60 -12.30 -6.11
C ALA A 495 -21.00 -11.48 -7.26
N TYR A 496 -20.57 -12.14 -8.34
CA TYR A 496 -20.00 -11.49 -9.51
C TYR A 496 -21.07 -10.83 -10.40
N SER A 497 -22.27 -11.41 -10.46
CA SER A 497 -23.42 -10.92 -11.21
C SER A 497 -24.36 -10.00 -10.41
N GLU A 498 -23.90 -9.45 -9.27
CA GLU A 498 -24.69 -8.51 -8.47
C GLU A 498 -25.07 -7.27 -9.31
N ASN A 499 -26.39 -7.06 -9.47
CA ASN A 499 -26.95 -5.90 -10.17
C ASN A 499 -27.19 -4.71 -9.23
N ARG A 500 -27.40 -4.96 -7.93
CA ARG A 500 -27.70 -3.89 -6.96
C ARG A 500 -26.41 -3.24 -6.47
N VAL A 501 -25.97 -2.21 -7.19
CA VAL A 501 -24.76 -1.45 -6.88
C VAL A 501 -25.11 -0.18 -6.12
N ASP A 502 -25.31 -0.30 -4.81
CA ASP A 502 -25.78 0.76 -3.91
C ASP A 502 -24.68 1.63 -3.30
N THR A 503 -23.42 1.18 -3.36
CA THR A 503 -22.27 1.89 -2.78
C THR A 503 -21.19 2.19 -3.82
N LEU A 504 -20.43 3.27 -3.58
CA LEU A 504 -19.24 3.60 -4.36
C LEU A 504 -18.23 2.44 -4.37
N HIS A 505 -18.13 1.74 -3.24
CA HIS A 505 -17.26 0.57 -3.09
C HIS A 505 -17.64 -0.56 -4.03
N LYS A 506 -18.90 -1.01 -4.01
CA LYS A 506 -19.38 -2.05 -4.93
C LYS A 506 -19.23 -1.63 -6.39
N LYS A 507 -19.47 -0.35 -6.70
CA LYS A 507 -19.35 0.16 -8.09
C LYS A 507 -17.92 0.08 -8.60
N ASN A 508 -16.93 0.44 -7.77
CA ASN A 508 -15.53 0.29 -8.13
C ASN A 508 -15.12 -1.18 -8.32
N LEU A 509 -15.58 -2.07 -7.43
CA LEU A 509 -15.30 -3.52 -7.55
C LEU A 509 -15.90 -4.13 -8.82
N LEU A 510 -17.17 -3.85 -9.11
CA LEU A 510 -17.93 -4.53 -10.16
C LEU A 510 -17.82 -3.88 -11.54
N SER A 511 -17.46 -2.59 -11.63
CA SER A 511 -17.42 -1.84 -12.91
C SER A 511 -16.02 -1.43 -13.37
N LEU A 512 -15.05 -1.29 -12.46
CA LEU A 512 -13.68 -0.83 -12.79
C LEU A 512 -12.60 -1.87 -12.49
N GLY A 513 -12.90 -2.87 -11.64
CA GLY A 513 -11.96 -3.86 -11.14
C GLY A 513 -12.51 -5.27 -11.18
N GLU A 514 -13.36 -5.59 -12.15
CA GLU A 514 -14.08 -6.86 -12.22
C GLU A 514 -13.13 -8.07 -12.20
N ASP A 515 -11.99 -8.00 -12.89
CA ASP A 515 -10.97 -9.07 -12.90
C ASP A 515 -10.34 -9.27 -11.50
N ARG A 516 -10.07 -8.18 -10.79
CA ARG A 516 -9.55 -8.19 -9.41
C ARG A 516 -10.60 -8.76 -8.46
N TYR A 517 -11.85 -8.32 -8.60
CA TYR A 517 -12.93 -8.78 -7.76
C TYR A 517 -13.22 -10.26 -7.98
N LEU A 518 -13.16 -10.76 -9.22
CA LEU A 518 -13.28 -12.18 -9.52
C LEU A 518 -12.19 -13.01 -8.81
N THR A 519 -10.95 -12.53 -8.81
CA THR A 519 -9.84 -13.12 -8.05
C THR A 519 -10.16 -13.16 -6.56
N THR A 520 -10.63 -12.04 -6.00
CA THR A 520 -11.01 -11.90 -4.59
C THR A 520 -12.16 -12.84 -4.21
N LEU A 521 -13.15 -13.03 -5.07
CA LEU A 521 -14.26 -13.97 -4.84
C LEU A 521 -13.78 -15.43 -4.75
N ILE A 522 -12.83 -15.84 -5.60
CA ILE A 522 -12.25 -17.18 -5.51
C ILE A 522 -11.51 -17.35 -4.18
N MET A 523 -10.71 -16.37 -3.76
CA MET A 523 -10.02 -16.42 -2.47
C MET A 523 -11.00 -16.47 -1.29
N LYS A 524 -12.13 -15.76 -1.40
CA LYS A 524 -13.20 -15.72 -0.39
C LYS A 524 -13.92 -17.05 -0.22
N TYR A 525 -14.29 -17.71 -1.32
CA TYR A 525 -15.07 -18.96 -1.29
C TYR A 525 -14.22 -20.23 -1.30
N PHE A 526 -12.96 -20.14 -1.74
CA PHE A 526 -12.03 -21.27 -1.87
C PHE A 526 -10.66 -20.97 -1.25
N PRO A 527 -10.58 -20.59 0.05
CA PRO A 527 -9.34 -20.15 0.70
C PRO A 527 -8.25 -21.23 0.79
N SER A 528 -8.62 -22.51 0.74
CA SER A 528 -7.66 -23.63 0.74
C SER A 528 -6.92 -23.84 -0.58
N TYR A 529 -7.39 -23.18 -1.65
CA TYR A 529 -6.83 -23.26 -2.99
C TYR A 529 -5.86 -22.10 -3.24
N LYS A 530 -5.07 -22.21 -4.32
CA LYS A 530 -3.96 -21.31 -4.63
C LYS A 530 -4.21 -20.53 -5.93
N MET A 531 -3.79 -19.28 -5.89
CA MET A 531 -3.65 -18.39 -7.04
C MET A 531 -2.16 -18.16 -7.30
N LYS A 532 -1.69 -18.43 -8.52
CA LYS A 532 -0.27 -18.44 -8.85
C LYS A 532 0.08 -17.51 -10.01
N PHE A 533 1.35 -17.13 -10.06
CA PHE A 533 1.98 -16.45 -11.19
C PHE A 533 3.13 -17.31 -11.70
N THR A 534 3.25 -17.45 -13.02
CA THR A 534 4.38 -18.10 -13.69
C THR A 534 5.03 -17.14 -14.70
N PRO A 535 6.32 -16.81 -14.56
CA PRO A 535 6.99 -15.88 -15.48
C PRO A 535 7.26 -16.48 -16.87
N ASP A 536 7.11 -17.80 -17.02
CA ASP A 536 7.45 -18.49 -18.27
C ASP A 536 6.35 -18.38 -19.32
N ALA A 537 5.09 -18.19 -18.91
CA ALA A 537 3.98 -17.95 -19.84
C ALA A 537 3.90 -16.45 -20.11
N ILE A 538 3.90 -16.05 -21.39
CA ILE A 538 4.05 -14.65 -21.79
C ILE A 538 2.92 -14.25 -22.75
N SER A 539 2.38 -13.05 -22.54
CA SER A 539 1.54 -12.35 -23.50
C SER A 539 2.10 -10.96 -23.80
N GLN A 540 1.63 -10.36 -24.88
CA GLN A 540 1.93 -8.99 -25.27
C GLN A 540 0.63 -8.20 -25.43
N THR A 541 0.59 -6.98 -24.90
CA THR A 541 -0.55 -6.07 -25.02
C THR A 541 -0.09 -4.70 -25.49
N VAL A 542 -1.01 -3.93 -26.05
CA VAL A 542 -0.76 -2.56 -26.51
C VAL A 542 -1.04 -1.59 -25.37
N ALA A 543 0.00 -0.91 -24.87
CA ALA A 543 -0.18 0.13 -23.86
C ALA A 543 -0.80 1.41 -24.46
N PRO A 544 -1.52 2.22 -23.67
CA PRO A 544 -1.96 3.55 -24.10
C PRO A 544 -0.79 4.41 -24.58
N ASP A 545 -0.89 4.90 -25.81
CA ASP A 545 0.06 5.80 -26.47
C ASP A 545 -0.27 7.29 -26.23
N LYS A 546 -1.55 7.59 -26.01
CA LYS A 546 -2.04 8.95 -25.74
C LYS A 546 -2.24 9.20 -24.26
N TRP A 547 -1.84 10.40 -23.81
CA TRP A 547 -1.96 10.84 -22.41
C TRP A 547 -3.38 10.73 -21.84
N SER A 548 -4.39 11.17 -22.59
CA SER A 548 -5.79 11.11 -22.16
C SER A 548 -6.29 9.68 -21.95
N ILE A 549 -5.76 8.73 -22.73
CA ILE A 549 -6.09 7.32 -22.64
C ILE A 549 -5.41 6.71 -21.41
N LEU A 550 -4.12 7.01 -21.22
CA LEU A 550 -3.38 6.61 -20.03
C LEU A 550 -4.07 7.14 -18.76
N LEU A 551 -4.46 8.41 -18.71
CA LEU A 551 -5.11 9.02 -17.54
C LEU A 551 -6.42 8.31 -17.18
N SER A 552 -7.26 8.01 -18.18
CA SER A 552 -8.50 7.25 -17.99
C SER A 552 -8.22 5.84 -17.47
N GLN A 553 -7.24 5.13 -18.04
CA GLN A 553 -6.85 3.79 -17.59
C GLN A 553 -6.38 3.82 -16.12
N ARG A 554 -5.50 4.77 -15.77
CA ARG A 554 -4.89 4.84 -14.44
C ARG A 554 -5.87 5.23 -13.35
N ARG A 555 -6.84 6.10 -13.66
CA ARG A 555 -7.97 6.35 -12.75
C ARG A 555 -8.70 5.06 -12.39
N ARG A 556 -9.07 4.26 -13.40
CA ARG A 556 -9.80 3.00 -13.17
C ARG A 556 -8.98 2.01 -12.36
N TRP A 557 -7.69 1.85 -12.70
CA TRP A 557 -6.80 0.90 -12.04
C TRP A 557 -6.49 1.29 -10.60
N ILE A 558 -6.20 2.56 -10.31
CA ILE A 558 -5.89 3.02 -8.96
C ILE A 558 -7.13 2.91 -8.08
N ASN A 559 -8.29 3.39 -8.54
CA ASN A 559 -9.52 3.35 -7.76
C ASN A 559 -9.95 1.90 -7.46
N SER A 560 -9.92 1.02 -8.46
CA SER A 560 -10.25 -0.39 -8.25
C SER A 560 -9.25 -1.12 -7.35
N THR A 561 -7.97 -0.75 -7.41
CA THR A 561 -6.93 -1.32 -6.53
C THR A 561 -7.21 -0.99 -5.07
N VAL A 562 -7.52 0.26 -4.73
CA VAL A 562 -7.84 0.66 -3.35
C VAL A 562 -9.04 -0.14 -2.83
N HIS A 563 -10.13 -0.19 -3.60
CA HIS A 563 -11.34 -0.90 -3.19
C HIS A 563 -11.12 -2.41 -3.04
N ASN A 564 -10.37 -3.04 -3.95
CA ASN A 564 -10.08 -4.47 -3.88
C ASN A 564 -9.16 -4.81 -2.71
N LEU A 565 -8.15 -3.99 -2.42
CA LEU A 565 -7.27 -4.18 -1.26
C LEU A 565 -8.05 -4.05 0.07
N VAL A 566 -9.04 -3.14 0.13
CA VAL A 566 -9.95 -3.04 1.27
C VAL A 566 -10.77 -4.32 1.44
N GLU A 567 -11.35 -4.88 0.37
CA GLU A 567 -12.10 -6.16 0.45
C GLU A 567 -11.18 -7.31 0.91
N LEU A 568 -9.96 -7.39 0.36
CA LEU A 568 -8.97 -8.40 0.75
C LEU A 568 -8.59 -8.32 2.24
N MET A 569 -8.48 -7.12 2.82
CA MET A 569 -8.17 -6.95 4.26
C MET A 569 -9.23 -7.60 5.17
N PHE A 570 -10.48 -7.72 4.72
CA PHE A 570 -11.57 -8.28 5.50
C PHE A 570 -11.81 -9.77 5.23
N LEU A 571 -11.04 -10.39 4.34
CA LEU A 571 -11.13 -11.84 4.16
C LEU A 571 -10.60 -12.58 5.40
N PRO A 572 -11.34 -13.59 5.93
CA PRO A 572 -10.98 -14.28 7.16
C PRO A 572 -9.76 -15.21 6.99
N GLU A 573 -9.56 -15.78 5.80
CA GLU A 573 -8.61 -16.86 5.55
C GLU A 573 -7.57 -16.49 4.48
N LEU A 574 -6.77 -15.45 4.74
CA LEU A 574 -5.58 -15.17 3.94
C LEU A 574 -4.38 -15.97 4.48
N CYS A 575 -3.73 -16.74 3.61
CA CYS A 575 -2.55 -17.54 3.96
C CYS A 575 -1.45 -16.69 4.61
N GLY A 576 -0.80 -17.21 5.65
CA GLY A 576 0.39 -16.61 6.27
C GLY A 576 1.52 -17.62 6.31
N PHE A 577 2.75 -17.15 6.19
CA PHE A 577 3.95 -17.96 6.39
C PHE A 577 4.95 -17.20 7.27
N CYS A 578 5.39 -17.82 8.37
CA CYS A 578 6.20 -17.18 9.42
C CYS A 578 5.54 -15.91 10.01
N CYS A 579 6.34 -14.90 10.38
CA CYS A 579 5.88 -13.61 10.92
C CYS A 579 5.20 -12.70 9.87
N PHE A 580 5.02 -13.16 8.63
CA PHE A 580 4.41 -12.38 7.54
C PHE A 580 3.06 -12.99 7.16
N SER A 581 1.99 -12.30 7.56
CA SER A 581 0.63 -12.60 7.09
C SER A 581 0.40 -11.94 5.73
N MET A 582 -0.22 -12.64 4.76
CA MET A 582 -0.66 -11.99 3.52
C MET A 582 -1.59 -10.80 3.81
N ARG A 583 -2.36 -10.85 4.90
CA ARG A 583 -3.17 -9.71 5.35
C ARG A 583 -2.32 -8.50 5.72
N PHE A 584 -1.17 -8.72 6.35
CA PHE A 584 -0.22 -7.65 6.66
C PHE A 584 0.40 -7.06 5.39
N ILE A 585 0.73 -7.90 4.39
CA ILE A 585 1.21 -7.45 3.08
C ILE A 585 0.15 -6.61 2.37
N VAL A 586 -1.10 -7.09 2.30
CA VAL A 586 -2.22 -6.35 1.71
C VAL A 586 -2.41 -5.01 2.41
N PHE A 587 -2.30 -4.97 3.74
CA PHE A 587 -2.33 -3.72 4.51
C PHE A 587 -1.19 -2.78 4.12
N LEU A 588 0.05 -3.27 4.00
CA LEU A 588 1.19 -2.46 3.57
C LEU A 588 1.01 -1.92 2.14
N ASP A 589 0.48 -2.75 1.23
CA ASP A 589 0.23 -2.33 -0.16
C ASP A 589 -0.92 -1.31 -0.23
N LEU A 590 -1.97 -1.44 0.60
CA LEU A 590 -3.04 -0.44 0.72
C LEU A 590 -2.50 0.88 1.29
N PHE A 591 -1.81 0.81 2.43
CA PHE A 591 -1.21 1.98 3.06
C PHE A 591 -0.22 2.67 2.13
N GLY A 592 0.63 1.90 1.45
CA GLY A 592 1.55 2.39 0.43
C GLY A 592 0.83 3.14 -0.68
N THR A 593 -0.21 2.54 -1.27
CA THR A 593 -1.01 3.15 -2.35
C THR A 593 -1.61 4.49 -1.92
N LEU A 594 -2.11 4.59 -0.68
CA LEU A 594 -2.69 5.83 -0.14
C LEU A 594 -1.62 6.87 0.23
N ALA A 595 -0.46 6.43 0.73
CA ALA A 595 0.63 7.31 1.17
C ALA A 595 1.55 7.78 0.04
N MET A 596 1.51 7.17 -1.15
CA MET A 596 2.37 7.49 -2.30
C MET A 596 2.51 9.01 -2.58
N PRO A 597 1.42 9.81 -2.62
CA PRO A 597 1.52 11.25 -2.87
C PRO A 597 2.29 12.00 -1.78
N VAL A 598 2.13 11.59 -0.52
CA VAL A 598 2.82 12.21 0.61
C VAL A 598 4.29 11.81 0.62
N THR A 599 4.59 10.55 0.30
CA THR A 599 5.96 10.02 0.26
C THR A 599 6.83 10.78 -0.75
N ILE A 600 6.31 11.08 -1.94
CA ILE A 600 7.08 11.80 -2.96
C ILE A 600 7.23 13.29 -2.64
N ALA A 601 6.22 13.93 -2.03
CA ALA A 601 6.34 15.28 -1.52
C ALA A 601 7.40 15.38 -0.41
N TYR A 602 7.41 14.41 0.50
CA TYR A 602 8.41 14.30 1.56
C TYR A 602 9.83 14.06 1.00
N LEU A 603 9.97 13.21 -0.04
CA LEU A 603 11.26 13.01 -0.72
C LEU A 603 11.77 14.32 -1.35
N GLY A 604 10.89 15.09 -1.99
CA GLY A 604 11.24 16.41 -2.52
C GLY A 604 11.71 17.38 -1.42
N TYR A 605 11.05 17.36 -0.26
CA TYR A 605 11.45 18.15 0.91
C TYR A 605 12.82 17.73 1.46
N LEU A 606 13.08 16.42 1.58
CA LEU A 606 14.38 15.90 2.02
C LEU A 606 15.51 16.31 1.05
N LEU A 607 15.27 16.28 -0.25
CA LEU A 607 16.22 16.75 -1.26
C LEU A 607 16.51 18.25 -1.10
N TYR A 608 15.47 19.06 -0.86
CA TYR A 608 15.64 20.49 -0.59
C TYR A 608 16.49 20.77 0.65
N LEU A 609 16.23 20.05 1.76
CA LEU A 609 17.05 20.16 2.97
C LEU A 609 18.50 19.75 2.71
N GLY A 610 18.71 18.68 1.94
CA GLY A 610 20.04 18.20 1.58
C GLY A 610 20.84 19.17 0.73
N ILE A 611 20.21 19.84 -0.23
CA ILE A 611 20.84 20.84 -1.08
C ILE A 611 21.08 22.15 -0.33
N SER A 612 20.12 22.57 0.51
CA SER A 612 20.20 23.85 1.23
C SER A 612 21.17 23.83 2.42
N GLY A 613 21.60 22.65 2.88
CA GLY A 613 22.54 22.51 4.00
C GLY A 613 21.99 23.07 5.33
N THR A 614 20.67 23.23 5.43
CA THR A 614 20.00 23.87 6.57
C THR A 614 19.86 22.94 7.78
N SER A 615 19.98 21.63 7.58
CA SER A 615 19.91 20.59 8.61
C SER A 615 20.68 19.34 8.18
N ASP A 616 21.02 18.47 9.13
CA ASP A 616 21.56 17.15 8.83
C ASP A 616 20.58 16.40 7.93
N VAL A 617 21.05 16.03 6.74
CA VAL A 617 20.24 15.32 5.74
C VAL A 617 19.87 13.98 6.35
N GLY A 618 18.62 13.53 6.19
CA GLY A 618 18.22 12.17 6.54
C GLY A 618 18.91 11.14 5.63
N TYR A 619 20.25 11.02 5.71
CA TYR A 619 21.09 10.17 4.87
C TYR A 619 20.63 8.73 4.89
N VAL A 620 20.11 8.27 6.03
CA VAL A 620 19.49 6.94 6.18
C VAL A 620 18.35 6.74 5.16
N SER A 621 17.46 7.72 4.98
CA SER A 621 16.35 7.63 4.03
C SER A 621 16.83 7.59 2.58
N LEU A 622 17.86 8.37 2.23
CA LEU A 622 18.46 8.36 0.89
C LEU A 622 19.16 7.02 0.59
N ILE A 623 19.92 6.50 1.54
CA ILE A 623 20.58 5.19 1.45
C ILE A 623 19.53 4.08 1.29
N LEU A 624 18.43 4.14 2.06
CA LEU A 624 17.35 3.17 1.96
C LEU A 624 16.73 3.17 0.56
N ILE A 625 16.38 4.33 0.02
CA ILE A 625 15.80 4.45 -1.33
C ILE A 625 16.78 3.93 -2.39
N ALA A 626 18.05 4.30 -2.29
CA ALA A 626 19.09 3.81 -3.19
C ALA A 626 19.25 2.28 -3.09
N ALA A 627 19.13 1.71 -1.89
CA ALA A 627 19.18 0.26 -1.70
C ALA A 627 17.97 -0.44 -2.34
N VAL A 628 16.76 0.10 -2.22
CA VAL A 628 15.54 -0.49 -2.82
C VAL A 628 15.64 -0.57 -4.34
N TYR A 629 15.95 0.55 -5.00
CA TYR A 629 16.10 0.56 -6.46
C TYR A 629 17.39 -0.16 -6.92
N GLY A 630 18.45 -0.11 -6.12
CA GLY A 630 19.69 -0.85 -6.37
C GLY A 630 19.50 -2.37 -6.34
N LEU A 631 18.71 -2.88 -5.39
CA LEU A 631 18.29 -4.28 -5.34
C LEU A 631 17.51 -4.65 -6.60
N GLN A 632 16.56 -3.82 -7.03
CA GLN A 632 15.81 -4.09 -8.27
C GLN A 632 16.72 -4.08 -9.51
N ALA A 633 17.66 -3.13 -9.60
CA ALA A 633 18.66 -3.09 -10.67
C ALA A 633 19.52 -4.37 -10.69
N LEU A 634 19.89 -4.89 -9.52
CA LEU A 634 20.64 -6.14 -9.39
C LEU A 634 19.86 -7.35 -9.96
N ILE A 635 18.53 -7.38 -9.85
CA ILE A 635 17.71 -8.43 -10.49
C ILE A 635 17.94 -8.42 -12.00
N PHE A 636 17.93 -7.25 -12.64
CA PHE A 636 18.12 -7.13 -14.09
C PHE A 636 19.52 -7.58 -14.53
N LEU A 637 20.54 -7.25 -13.73
CA LEU A 637 21.91 -7.70 -13.96
C LEU A 637 22.01 -9.22 -13.91
N ILE A 638 21.43 -9.85 -12.88
CA ILE A 638 21.44 -11.30 -12.70
C ILE A 638 20.66 -12.00 -13.82
N LYS A 639 19.49 -11.49 -14.20
CA LYS A 639 18.67 -12.03 -15.30
C LYS A 639 19.22 -11.69 -16.70
N ARG A 640 20.32 -10.92 -16.79
CA ARG A 640 20.93 -10.43 -18.04
C ARG A 640 19.98 -9.61 -18.92
N GLN A 641 19.02 -8.91 -18.33
CA GLN A 641 18.03 -8.08 -19.03
C GLN A 641 18.38 -6.60 -18.90
N TRP A 642 19.51 -6.21 -19.49
CA TRP A 642 20.10 -4.88 -19.33
C TRP A 642 19.17 -3.75 -19.82
N GLN A 643 18.29 -4.01 -20.79
CA GLN A 643 17.34 -3.01 -21.27
C GLN A 643 16.43 -2.47 -20.16
N HIS A 644 16.09 -3.26 -19.15
CA HIS A 644 15.21 -2.83 -18.06
C HIS A 644 15.87 -1.81 -17.12
N ILE A 645 17.21 -1.70 -17.11
CA ILE A 645 17.90 -0.62 -16.39
C ILE A 645 17.60 0.74 -17.06
N GLY A 646 17.61 0.80 -18.38
CA GLY A 646 17.23 2.00 -19.13
C GLY A 646 15.77 2.40 -18.86
N TRP A 647 14.86 1.42 -18.93
CA TRP A 647 13.45 1.64 -18.60
C TRP A 647 13.22 2.07 -17.15
N MET A 648 14.00 1.55 -16.21
CA MET A 648 13.98 1.97 -14.81
C MET A 648 14.35 3.45 -14.66
N ILE A 649 15.38 3.93 -15.36
CA ILE A 649 15.77 5.35 -15.33
C ILE A 649 14.63 6.24 -15.85
N ILE A 650 14.01 5.85 -16.96
CA ILE A 650 12.85 6.57 -17.52
C ILE A 650 11.69 6.62 -16.50
N TYR A 651 11.41 5.50 -15.83
CA TYR A 651 10.38 5.43 -14.79
C TYR A 651 10.73 6.27 -13.55
N LEU A 652 12.00 6.30 -13.13
CA LEU A 652 12.45 7.14 -12.03
C LEU A 652 12.20 8.62 -12.30
N LEU A 653 12.44 9.08 -13.54
CA LEU A 653 12.09 10.44 -13.97
C LEU A 653 10.57 10.67 -13.98
N ALA A 654 9.79 9.66 -14.34
CA ALA A 654 8.33 9.70 -14.31
C ALA A 654 7.73 9.44 -12.91
N THR A 655 8.53 9.21 -11.87
CA THR A 655 8.02 8.86 -10.52
C THR A 655 7.09 9.91 -9.91
N PRO A 656 7.33 11.23 -10.05
CA PRO A 656 6.37 12.24 -9.59
C PRO A 656 4.99 12.10 -10.27
N LEU A 657 4.97 11.66 -11.53
CA LEU A 657 3.73 11.43 -12.25
C LEU A 657 2.96 10.24 -11.69
N PHE A 658 3.64 9.10 -11.53
CA PHE A 658 3.02 7.86 -11.03
C PHE A 658 2.70 7.87 -9.54
N SER A 659 3.49 8.59 -8.74
CA SER A 659 3.34 8.60 -7.27
C SER A 659 2.58 9.79 -6.73
N PHE A 660 2.47 10.90 -7.48
CA PHE A 660 1.73 12.09 -7.06
C PHE A 660 0.53 12.36 -7.97
N PHE A 661 0.80 12.73 -9.22
CA PHE A 661 -0.24 13.29 -10.11
C PHE A 661 -1.35 12.28 -10.39
N LEU A 662 -1.01 11.06 -10.83
CA LEU A 662 -1.99 10.04 -11.19
C LEU A 662 -2.83 9.60 -9.98
N PRO A 663 -2.26 9.29 -8.79
CA PRO A 663 -3.06 8.97 -7.61
C PRO A 663 -3.95 10.13 -7.16
N VAL A 664 -3.42 11.37 -7.08
CA VAL A 664 -4.22 12.55 -6.67
C VAL A 664 -5.38 12.78 -7.64
N TYR A 665 -5.13 12.69 -8.95
CA TYR A 665 -6.19 12.78 -9.97
C TYR A 665 -7.25 11.69 -9.78
N SER A 666 -6.82 10.45 -9.52
CA SER A 666 -7.71 9.30 -9.35
C SER A 666 -8.57 9.42 -8.09
N PHE A 667 -7.97 9.85 -6.97
CA PHE A 667 -8.67 10.12 -5.71
C PHE A 667 -9.61 11.32 -5.82
N TRP A 668 -9.28 12.32 -6.64
CA TRP A 668 -10.19 13.44 -6.91
C TRP A 668 -11.40 13.01 -7.74
N HIS A 669 -11.22 12.05 -8.67
CA HIS A 669 -12.28 11.51 -9.54
C HIS A 669 -12.69 10.11 -9.10
N PHE A 670 -12.83 9.89 -7.80
CA PHE A 670 -13.11 8.57 -7.23
C PHE A 670 -14.51 8.04 -7.58
N ASP A 671 -15.41 8.94 -7.99
CA ASP A 671 -16.79 8.72 -8.43
C ASP A 671 -16.98 8.75 -9.97
N ASP A 672 -15.90 8.94 -10.74
CA ASP A 672 -15.95 8.92 -12.21
C ASP A 672 -15.79 7.51 -12.78
N PHE A 673 -16.93 6.94 -13.17
CA PHE A 673 -17.04 5.61 -13.80
C PHE A 673 -17.07 5.67 -15.34
N SER A 674 -16.81 6.82 -15.94
CA SER A 674 -16.67 6.92 -17.39
C SER A 674 -15.47 6.09 -17.86
N TRP A 675 -15.50 5.64 -19.12
CA TRP A 675 -14.37 4.95 -19.73
C TRP A 675 -13.39 5.92 -20.43
N GLY A 676 -13.66 7.23 -20.37
CA GLY A 676 -12.88 8.29 -21.02
C GLY A 676 -12.84 8.17 -22.55
N ASN A 677 -12.22 9.13 -23.22
CA ASN A 677 -12.08 9.21 -24.70
C ASN A 677 -11.21 8.09 -25.32
N THR A 678 -11.06 6.95 -24.66
CA THR A 678 -10.28 5.80 -25.15
C THR A 678 -10.97 5.09 -26.29
N ARG A 679 -12.31 5.05 -26.27
CA ARG A 679 -13.17 4.29 -27.19
C ARG A 679 -14.50 5.02 -27.35
N VAL A 680 -14.48 6.21 -27.96
CA VAL A 680 -15.70 7.00 -28.24
C VAL A 680 -16.57 6.21 -29.22
N VAL A 681 -17.85 6.04 -28.92
CA VAL A 681 -18.79 5.45 -29.89
C VAL A 681 -19.21 6.53 -30.88
N VAL A 682 -19.22 6.22 -32.17
CA VAL A 682 -19.63 7.19 -33.21
C VAL A 682 -21.09 7.59 -32.97
N GLY A 683 -21.34 8.87 -32.67
CA GLY A 683 -22.69 9.43 -32.46
C GLY A 683 -22.96 10.05 -31.08
N ASP A 684 -22.01 10.04 -30.14
CA ASP A 684 -22.23 10.54 -28.77
C ASP A 684 -22.04 12.07 -28.64
N ASN A 685 -23.13 12.83 -28.77
CA ASN A 685 -23.18 14.23 -28.32
C ASN A 685 -23.43 14.26 -26.81
N LYS A 686 -22.49 14.86 -26.06
CA LYS A 686 -22.44 15.02 -24.58
C LYS A 686 -23.78 15.42 -23.92
N LYS A 687 -24.69 14.48 -23.71
CA LYS A 687 -25.79 14.61 -22.75
C LYS A 687 -25.82 13.36 -21.88
N HIS A 688 -25.41 13.52 -20.63
CA HIS A 688 -25.65 12.56 -19.57
C HIS A 688 -27.17 12.45 -19.35
N LEU A 689 -27.82 11.57 -20.13
CA LEU A 689 -29.18 11.14 -19.85
C LEU A 689 -29.11 10.18 -18.66
N TYR A 690 -29.41 10.71 -17.47
CA TYR A 690 -29.94 9.90 -16.38
C TYR A 690 -31.26 9.31 -16.89
N ILE A 691 -31.22 8.07 -17.39
CA ILE A 691 -32.44 7.37 -17.80
C ILE A 691 -33.14 6.92 -16.52
N THR A 692 -34.17 7.68 -16.17
CA THR A 692 -35.18 7.37 -15.15
C THR A 692 -36.03 6.16 -15.56
N ASP A 693 -36.26 5.26 -14.59
CA ASP A 693 -37.24 4.17 -14.55
C ASP A 693 -37.30 3.23 -15.77
N GLU A 694 -36.29 2.38 -15.89
CA GLU A 694 -36.36 1.17 -16.72
C GLU A 694 -37.16 0.12 -15.94
N GLY A 695 -38.37 -0.18 -16.40
CA GLY A 695 -39.37 -1.01 -15.70
C GLY A 695 -38.86 -2.34 -15.13
N LYS A 696 -39.66 -2.98 -14.27
CA LYS A 696 -39.28 -4.23 -13.60
C LYS A 696 -39.08 -5.37 -14.61
N PHE A 697 -37.98 -6.11 -14.47
CA PHE A 697 -37.76 -7.35 -15.22
C PHE A 697 -38.53 -8.51 -14.60
N ASP A 698 -39.32 -9.21 -15.41
CA ASP A 698 -39.94 -10.47 -15.05
C ASP A 698 -39.09 -11.63 -15.62
N PRO A 699 -38.44 -12.45 -14.77
CA PRO A 699 -37.65 -13.59 -15.21
C PRO A 699 -38.43 -14.60 -16.06
N LYS A 700 -39.76 -14.68 -15.91
CA LYS A 700 -40.62 -15.63 -16.66
C LYS A 700 -40.69 -15.35 -18.15
N VAL A 701 -40.27 -14.16 -18.59
CA VAL A 701 -40.22 -13.79 -20.02
C VAL A 701 -39.20 -14.63 -20.78
N ILE A 702 -38.19 -15.18 -20.09
CA ILE A 702 -37.19 -16.05 -20.70
C ILE A 702 -37.60 -17.50 -20.43
N PRO A 703 -38.01 -18.26 -21.47
CA PRO A 703 -38.38 -19.66 -21.28
C PRO A 703 -37.13 -20.46 -20.93
N LEU A 704 -37.18 -21.23 -19.84
CA LEU A 704 -36.09 -22.12 -19.44
C LEU A 704 -36.47 -23.57 -19.75
N LYS A 705 -35.52 -24.35 -20.25
CA LYS A 705 -35.70 -25.80 -20.49
C LYS A 705 -34.43 -26.55 -20.16
N LYS A 706 -34.55 -27.83 -19.79
CA LYS A 706 -33.38 -28.71 -19.69
C LYS A 706 -32.88 -29.11 -21.08
N TRP A 707 -31.58 -29.35 -21.22
CA TRP A 707 -30.99 -29.83 -22.47
C TRP A 707 -31.65 -31.10 -22.99
N ALA A 708 -31.89 -32.10 -22.13
CA ALA A 708 -32.50 -33.37 -22.54
C ALA A 708 -33.89 -33.19 -23.17
N GLN A 709 -34.70 -32.25 -22.67
CA GLN A 709 -36.01 -31.94 -23.25
C GLN A 709 -35.86 -31.26 -24.60
N HIS A 710 -34.94 -30.30 -24.72
CA HIS A 710 -34.67 -29.60 -25.97
C HIS A 710 -34.11 -30.55 -27.04
N GLU A 711 -33.21 -31.47 -26.69
CA GLU A 711 -32.67 -32.48 -27.58
C GLU A 711 -33.76 -33.42 -28.10
N GLN A 712 -34.71 -33.81 -27.24
CA GLN A 712 -35.88 -34.58 -27.66
C GLN A 712 -36.79 -33.80 -28.62
N GLU A 713 -37.10 -32.53 -28.33
CA GLU A 713 -37.89 -31.68 -29.23
C GLU A 713 -37.24 -31.53 -30.60
N MET A 714 -35.92 -31.31 -30.64
CA MET A 714 -35.16 -31.24 -31.90
C MET A 714 -35.21 -32.55 -32.69
N TRP A 715 -35.11 -33.69 -32.01
CA TRP A 715 -35.25 -35.01 -32.63
C TRP A 715 -36.67 -35.24 -33.18
N GLU A 716 -37.70 -34.86 -32.43
CA GLU A 716 -39.10 -34.95 -32.86
C GLU A 716 -39.39 -34.04 -34.06
N MET A 717 -38.83 -32.82 -34.08
CA MET A 717 -38.94 -31.91 -35.24
C MET A 717 -38.23 -32.47 -36.49
N GLN A 718 -37.05 -33.05 -36.34
CA GLN A 718 -36.31 -33.67 -37.46
C GLN A 718 -36.98 -34.95 -37.98
N SER A 719 -37.61 -35.75 -37.11
CA SER A 719 -38.30 -36.97 -37.49
C SER A 719 -39.68 -36.73 -38.09
N ASN A 720 -40.40 -35.69 -37.67
CA ASN A 720 -41.66 -35.29 -38.33
C ASN A 720 -41.41 -34.58 -39.66
N GLY A 721 -40.33 -33.80 -39.80
CA GLY A 721 -39.96 -33.15 -41.06
C GLY A 721 -39.53 -34.13 -42.17
N SER A 722 -39.11 -35.35 -41.83
CA SER A 722 -38.75 -36.41 -42.79
C SER A 722 -39.92 -37.33 -43.17
N MET A 723 -41.11 -37.16 -42.58
CA MET A 723 -42.34 -37.85 -43.00
C MET A 723 -43.15 -37.05 -44.04
N ASP A 724 -42.88 -35.75 -44.21
CA ASP A 724 -43.54 -34.85 -45.18
C ASP A 724 -42.72 -34.59 -46.46
N SER A 725 -41.61 -35.33 -46.65
CA SER A 725 -40.78 -35.35 -47.87
C SER A 725 -40.68 -36.77 -48.42
#